data_AF-A0A368LI09-F1
#
_entry.id   AF-A0A368LI09-F1
#
_cell.length_a   1.000
_cell.length_b   1.000
_cell.length_c   1.000
_cell.angle_alpha   90.00
_cell.angle_beta   90.00
_cell.angle_gamma   90.00
#
_symmetry.space_group_name_H-M   'P 1'
#
loop_
_entity.id
_entity.type
_entity.pdbx_description
1 polymer ?
#
loop_
_entity_poly.entity_id
_entity_poly.type
_entity_poly.pdbx_seq_one_letter_code
_entity_poly.pdbx_strand_id
1 'polypeptide(L)'
;MKKTTLSVCLAILLSPAVLAANTIPNANNLTWHAITFGQSTDLNFGSTILPEKVGTNQVTVDGKKIDSGKLANKFTIESRGGKLANSHEGVTYYYTALPTDVNFTLTADIQLEQLGPETGATPNRQEGAGIMIRDVIGKPRMDPQPQGMEEFPAASNMVMNALRANKKAVNGLTNINGIYREGIYQPWGTGGNKMSRDEYLKGVPFGPKTHYKMSVTRTDSGFTVSYDDGKTQKTQPLDGAHANIVEMQDPKTQYVGFFASRNAKINVSDVKLTLSEAKTVDAPKYQAKLNELVFENASSPRTASDDYLVQARANYAGTFSLTQDGESVVKDQTVKAGELFSYEADINNASSDFEITFTASEGPNLEAQTHKVVVTKSNVADVNDIYVSPNGVATNDGSKANPMNLATAMELLAQGGTIYLEDGDYPAITIEATASGNKDNVKNLVAKGDNVRFVGEVIHKAHYWHYTGIEVSGAQFIVHGSHNTFEKMSTHDAPDTGFQITSPAEVGKALWASYNTVIDSESYNNMDKSRINADGFAAKMRVGEGNTFIRCISHHNADDGWDLFNKVEDGPNGAVTILDSISFMNGQNLGYPNQGGTIGNGFKLGGEGLPVPHVIKNSLAFANNMDGFTDNFNPGTLTVENNASIDNKRFNYLFRLSPYSDEIKQGTFTHNTSLRFYQKSQYDDSVNSEKSIDNAFYQDGKTQFSDNNTMDAKLLEKLKAAAKIDESQKIPGRAEALKLKDILFK
;
A
#
# COMPACT_ATOMS: atom_id res chain seq x y z
N MET A 1 -6.11 -35.91 45.96
CA MET A 1 -7.43 -36.33 46.50
C MET A 1 -8.43 -35.27 46.04
N LYS A 2 -9.49 -35.48 45.26
CA LYS A 2 -10.38 -36.60 44.89
C LYS A 2 -10.70 -36.41 43.38
N LYS A 3 -10.35 -37.30 42.44
CA LYS A 3 -11.09 -38.47 41.92
C LYS A 3 -12.62 -38.33 41.88
N THR A 4 -13.16 -38.07 40.70
CA THR A 4 -14.45 -38.60 40.23
C THR A 4 -14.30 -39.06 38.78
N THR A 5 -14.47 -40.36 38.62
CA THR A 5 -14.36 -41.16 37.41
C THR A 5 -15.72 -41.19 36.72
N LEU A 6 -15.79 -40.91 35.42
CA LEU A 6 -16.93 -41.32 34.61
C LEU A 6 -16.39 -42.11 33.41
N SER A 7 -16.47 -43.43 33.52
CA SER A 7 -16.18 -44.37 32.44
C SER A 7 -17.38 -44.43 31.51
N VAL A 8 -17.20 -44.04 30.26
CA VAL A 8 -18.10 -44.39 29.15
C VAL A 8 -17.34 -45.36 28.26
N CYS A 9 -17.76 -46.63 28.27
CA CYS A 9 -17.35 -47.63 27.30
C CYS A 9 -17.95 -47.28 25.94
N LEU A 10 -17.10 -46.89 24.97
CA LEU A 10 -17.48 -46.87 23.56
C LEU A 10 -16.78 -48.04 22.86
N ALA A 11 -17.57 -49.02 22.45
CA ALA A 11 -17.11 -50.17 21.68
C ALA A 11 -16.56 -49.69 20.33
N ILE A 12 -15.30 -50.01 20.08
CA ILE A 12 -14.62 -49.77 18.80
C ILE A 12 -15.17 -50.80 17.80
N LEU A 13 -16.08 -50.37 16.93
CA LEU A 13 -16.36 -51.05 15.66
C LEU A 13 -15.25 -50.66 14.69
N LEU A 14 -14.24 -51.53 14.56
CA LEU A 14 -13.27 -51.49 13.48
C LEU A 14 -13.97 -51.87 12.17
N SER A 15 -14.56 -50.88 11.51
CA SER A 15 -14.86 -50.97 10.08
C SER A 15 -13.53 -50.91 9.34
N PRO A 16 -13.21 -51.84 8.40
CA PRO A 16 -12.09 -51.61 7.51
C PRO A 16 -12.43 -50.40 6.66
N ALA A 17 -11.71 -49.29 6.88
CA ALA A 17 -11.72 -48.19 5.94
C ALA A 17 -11.22 -48.77 4.61
N VAL A 18 -12.15 -49.01 3.70
CA VAL A 18 -11.82 -49.24 2.30
C VAL A 18 -11.08 -47.99 1.88
N LEU A 19 -9.76 -48.11 1.67
CA LEU A 19 -8.97 -47.17 0.90
C LEU A 19 -9.68 -47.07 -0.46
N ALA A 20 -10.56 -46.07 -0.61
CA ALA A 20 -11.06 -45.70 -1.90
C ALA A 20 -9.82 -45.30 -2.71
N ALA A 21 -9.47 -46.11 -3.71
CA ALA A 21 -8.46 -45.72 -4.67
C ALA A 21 -8.92 -44.37 -5.25
N ASN A 22 -8.10 -43.32 -5.14
CA ASN A 22 -8.37 -42.03 -5.76
C ASN A 22 -8.38 -42.25 -7.28
N THR A 23 -9.57 -42.45 -7.85
CA THR A 23 -9.73 -42.65 -9.28
C THR A 23 -9.54 -41.30 -9.98
N ILE A 24 -8.62 -41.23 -10.93
CA ILE A 24 -8.44 -40.06 -11.80
C ILE A 24 -9.81 -39.67 -12.37
N PRO A 25 -10.26 -38.42 -12.20
CA PRO A 25 -11.55 -37.98 -12.72
C PRO A 25 -11.65 -38.18 -14.24
N ASN A 26 -12.84 -38.51 -14.74
CA ASN A 26 -13.06 -38.50 -16.18
C ASN A 26 -13.21 -37.05 -16.67
N ALA A 27 -12.23 -36.57 -17.45
CA ALA A 27 -12.21 -35.20 -17.97
C ALA A 27 -13.51 -34.78 -18.71
N ASN A 28 -14.20 -35.72 -19.35
CA ASN A 28 -15.46 -35.45 -20.08
C ASN A 28 -16.68 -35.26 -19.17
N ASN A 29 -16.57 -35.65 -17.90
CA ASN A 29 -17.64 -35.57 -16.91
C ASN A 29 -17.45 -34.42 -15.92
N LEU A 30 -16.38 -33.64 -16.05
CA LEU A 30 -16.10 -32.53 -15.18
C LEU A 30 -17.13 -31.40 -15.36
N THR A 31 -17.46 -30.74 -14.25
CA THR A 31 -18.26 -29.51 -14.28
C THR A 31 -17.32 -28.31 -14.42
N TRP A 32 -17.66 -27.45 -15.36
CA TRP A 32 -17.00 -26.17 -15.59
C TRP A 32 -17.87 -25.05 -15.05
N HIS A 33 -17.25 -24.04 -14.45
CA HIS A 33 -17.89 -22.94 -13.75
C HIS A 33 -17.36 -21.62 -14.28
N ALA A 34 -18.27 -20.67 -14.52
CA ALA A 34 -17.95 -19.29 -14.80
C ALA A 34 -18.07 -18.47 -13.50
N ILE A 35 -17.06 -17.68 -13.20
CA ILE A 35 -17.02 -16.80 -12.03
C ILE A 35 -16.30 -15.50 -12.36
N THR A 36 -16.68 -14.41 -11.74
CA THR A 36 -15.88 -13.18 -11.69
C THR A 36 -15.58 -12.89 -10.23
N PHE A 37 -14.36 -12.50 -9.89
CA PHE A 37 -13.96 -12.14 -8.53
C PHE A 37 -12.74 -11.24 -8.52
N GLY A 38 -12.47 -10.62 -7.37
CA GLY A 38 -11.25 -9.87 -7.09
C GLY A 38 -11.30 -8.40 -7.47
N GLN A 39 -10.35 -7.61 -6.97
CA GLN A 39 -10.38 -6.15 -7.09
C GLN A 39 -10.52 -5.62 -8.52
N SER A 40 -11.21 -4.49 -8.66
CA SER A 40 -11.47 -3.76 -9.91
C SER A 40 -12.42 -4.48 -10.87
N THR A 41 -13.05 -5.59 -10.47
CA THR A 41 -14.16 -6.20 -11.26
C THR A 41 -15.50 -5.48 -11.06
N ASP A 42 -15.54 -4.53 -10.14
CA ASP A 42 -16.70 -3.69 -9.80
C ASP A 42 -17.01 -2.62 -10.87
N LEU A 43 -18.06 -1.84 -10.64
CA LEU A 43 -18.55 -0.82 -11.58
C LEU A 43 -17.74 0.48 -11.58
N ASN A 44 -16.82 0.69 -10.63
CA ASN A 44 -16.12 1.98 -10.47
C ASN A 44 -14.90 2.13 -11.39
N PHE A 45 -14.53 1.07 -12.13
CA PHE A 45 -13.36 1.05 -13.00
C PHE A 45 -13.64 1.60 -14.43
N GLY A 46 -14.41 2.69 -14.56
CA GLY A 46 -14.95 3.14 -15.85
C GLY A 46 -14.02 3.93 -16.78
N SER A 47 -12.92 4.52 -16.29
CA SER A 47 -12.15 5.53 -17.05
C SER A 47 -11.40 4.99 -18.29
N THR A 48 -11.15 3.68 -18.34
CA THR A 48 -10.44 3.03 -19.47
C THR A 48 -11.34 2.15 -20.34
N ILE A 49 -12.65 2.12 -20.06
CA ILE A 49 -13.64 1.26 -20.71
C ILE A 49 -14.67 2.15 -21.41
N LEU A 50 -15.26 1.68 -22.51
CA LEU A 50 -16.41 2.35 -23.10
C LEU A 50 -17.60 2.34 -22.10
N PRO A 51 -18.36 3.45 -21.95
CA PRO A 51 -19.43 3.55 -20.97
C PRO A 51 -20.44 2.40 -21.00
N GLU A 52 -20.82 1.95 -22.19
CA GLU A 52 -21.77 0.86 -22.42
C GLU A 52 -21.23 -0.54 -22.07
N LYS A 53 -19.93 -0.67 -21.80
CA LYS A 53 -19.26 -1.93 -21.44
C LYS A 53 -18.88 -2.00 -19.96
N VAL A 54 -19.06 -0.93 -19.19
CA VAL A 54 -18.77 -0.93 -17.75
C VAL A 54 -19.57 -2.02 -17.05
N GLY A 55 -18.91 -2.79 -16.18
CA GLY A 55 -19.52 -3.91 -15.45
C GLY A 55 -19.65 -5.22 -16.23
N THR A 56 -19.34 -5.25 -17.53
CA THR A 56 -19.42 -6.48 -18.33
C THR A 56 -18.29 -7.44 -17.95
N ASN A 57 -18.64 -8.53 -17.28
CA ASN A 57 -17.73 -9.60 -16.88
C ASN A 57 -18.48 -10.93 -17.00
N GLN A 58 -18.17 -11.73 -18.02
CA GLN A 58 -18.98 -12.90 -18.36
C GLN A 58 -18.26 -13.94 -19.20
N VAL A 59 -18.76 -15.17 -19.09
CA VAL A 59 -18.48 -16.27 -20.01
C VAL A 59 -19.74 -16.51 -20.81
N THR A 60 -19.62 -16.61 -22.14
CA THR A 60 -20.77 -16.83 -23.02
C THR A 60 -20.55 -17.99 -23.99
N VAL A 61 -21.64 -18.69 -24.32
CA VAL A 61 -21.72 -19.70 -25.37
C VAL A 61 -22.82 -19.28 -26.33
N ASP A 62 -22.49 -19.15 -27.62
CA ASP A 62 -23.39 -18.62 -28.64
C ASP A 62 -24.04 -17.28 -28.24
N GLY A 63 -23.27 -16.42 -27.55
CA GLY A 63 -23.70 -15.12 -27.06
C GLY A 63 -24.55 -15.14 -25.78
N LYS A 64 -24.82 -16.30 -25.20
CA LYS A 64 -25.59 -16.43 -23.94
C LYS A 64 -24.66 -16.64 -22.75
N LYS A 65 -24.85 -15.87 -21.67
CA LYS A 65 -24.13 -16.04 -20.41
C LYS A 65 -24.37 -17.44 -19.84
N ILE A 66 -23.32 -18.07 -19.33
CA ILE A 66 -23.38 -19.36 -18.65
C ILE A 66 -22.80 -19.23 -17.24
N ASP A 67 -23.31 -20.04 -16.30
CA ASP A 67 -22.82 -20.09 -14.92
C ASP A 67 -22.04 -21.38 -14.64
N SER A 68 -22.59 -22.54 -15.01
CA SER A 68 -21.88 -23.82 -14.92
C SER A 68 -22.46 -24.87 -15.86
N GLY A 69 -21.69 -25.93 -16.12
CA GLY A 69 -22.14 -27.05 -16.93
C GLY A 69 -20.99 -27.91 -17.46
N LYS A 70 -21.26 -28.66 -18.53
CA LYS A 70 -20.19 -29.37 -19.27
C LYS A 70 -19.33 -28.35 -20.02
N LEU A 71 -18.08 -28.74 -20.32
CA LEU A 71 -17.21 -27.97 -21.20
C LEU A 71 -17.90 -27.67 -22.53
N ALA A 72 -17.97 -26.39 -22.89
CA ALA A 72 -18.50 -25.96 -24.18
C ALA A 72 -17.44 -26.15 -25.26
N ASN A 73 -17.86 -26.58 -26.46
CA ASN A 73 -16.95 -26.75 -27.61
C ASN A 73 -16.28 -25.42 -28.02
N LYS A 74 -17.02 -24.31 -27.87
CA LYS A 74 -16.55 -22.95 -28.11
C LYS A 74 -17.23 -22.01 -27.11
N PHE A 75 -16.47 -21.06 -26.57
CA PHE A 75 -16.99 -20.03 -25.66
C PHE A 75 -16.17 -18.74 -25.76
N THR A 76 -16.74 -17.66 -25.25
CA THR A 76 -16.10 -16.34 -25.16
C THR A 76 -15.97 -15.95 -23.69
N ILE A 77 -14.80 -15.48 -23.28
CA ILE A 77 -14.59 -14.83 -21.98
C ILE A 77 -14.34 -13.35 -22.24
N GLU A 78 -15.14 -12.51 -21.59
CA GLU A 78 -15.02 -11.06 -21.65
C GLU A 78 -14.94 -10.49 -20.24
N SER A 79 -13.88 -9.74 -19.96
CA SER A 79 -13.70 -9.03 -18.70
C SER A 79 -13.41 -7.56 -18.99
N ARG A 80 -14.32 -6.68 -18.58
CA ARG A 80 -14.16 -5.23 -18.69
C ARG A 80 -13.62 -4.63 -17.41
N GLY A 81 -13.81 -5.28 -16.27
CA GLY A 81 -13.07 -4.98 -15.03
C GLY A 81 -11.88 -5.92 -14.81
N GLY A 82 -11.30 -5.84 -13.62
CA GLY A 82 -10.23 -6.68 -13.11
C GLY A 82 -8.86 -6.00 -13.14
N LYS A 83 -7.86 -6.67 -12.57
CA LYS A 83 -6.44 -6.30 -12.64
C LYS A 83 -5.58 -7.55 -12.43
N LEU A 84 -4.51 -7.69 -13.21
CA LEU A 84 -3.42 -8.62 -12.90
C LEU A 84 -2.36 -7.86 -12.10
N ALA A 85 -2.45 -7.93 -10.77
CA ALA A 85 -1.51 -7.28 -9.88
C ALA A 85 -0.25 -8.14 -9.69
N ASN A 86 0.61 -7.72 -8.76
CA ASN A 86 1.76 -8.51 -8.36
C ASN A 86 1.37 -9.59 -7.34
N SER A 87 0.49 -9.26 -6.39
CA SER A 87 0.08 -10.16 -5.31
C SER A 87 -1.38 -10.60 -5.29
N HIS A 88 -2.18 -10.27 -6.30
CA HIS A 88 -3.56 -10.72 -6.41
C HIS A 88 -4.12 -10.44 -7.80
N GLU A 89 -5.31 -10.96 -8.09
CA GLU A 89 -6.01 -10.73 -9.35
C GLU A 89 -7.46 -10.33 -9.14
N GLY A 90 -7.98 -9.57 -10.09
CA GLY A 90 -9.41 -9.48 -10.40
C GLY A 90 -9.63 -10.03 -11.80
N VAL A 91 -10.43 -11.08 -11.95
CA VAL A 91 -10.60 -11.84 -13.21
C VAL A 91 -12.03 -12.30 -13.42
N THR A 92 -12.39 -12.48 -14.69
CA THR A 92 -13.44 -13.42 -15.11
C THR A 92 -12.78 -14.75 -15.48
N TYR A 93 -13.24 -15.85 -14.89
CA TYR A 93 -12.60 -17.16 -14.93
C TYR A 93 -13.61 -18.27 -15.29
N TYR A 94 -13.28 -19.08 -16.28
CA TYR A 94 -14.02 -20.29 -16.67
C TYR A 94 -13.17 -21.52 -16.39
N TYR A 95 -13.55 -22.29 -15.36
CA TYR A 95 -12.65 -23.27 -14.75
C TYR A 95 -13.34 -24.57 -14.36
N THR A 96 -12.54 -25.60 -14.11
CA THR A 96 -12.97 -26.82 -13.43
C THR A 96 -12.07 -27.10 -12.23
N ALA A 97 -12.62 -27.76 -11.21
CA ALA A 97 -11.89 -28.18 -10.03
C ALA A 97 -11.32 -29.60 -10.25
N LEU A 98 -10.03 -29.76 -9.96
CA LEU A 98 -9.34 -31.04 -10.03
C LEU A 98 -8.74 -31.35 -8.65
N PRO A 99 -8.68 -32.63 -8.23
CA PRO A 99 -7.84 -33.04 -7.12
C PRO A 99 -6.38 -32.62 -7.31
N THR A 100 -5.65 -32.33 -6.23
CA THR A 100 -4.21 -32.00 -6.29
C THR A 100 -3.33 -33.23 -6.55
N ASP A 101 -3.86 -34.44 -6.46
CA ASP A 101 -3.17 -35.70 -6.78
C ASP A 101 -3.26 -36.10 -8.27
N VAL A 102 -3.68 -35.18 -9.15
CA VAL A 102 -3.63 -35.37 -10.60
C VAL A 102 -2.75 -34.35 -11.32
N ASN A 103 -2.01 -34.83 -12.31
CA ASN A 103 -1.35 -34.02 -13.31
C ASN A 103 -2.32 -33.74 -14.45
N PHE A 104 -2.07 -32.66 -15.18
CA PHE A 104 -2.90 -32.30 -16.32
C PHE A 104 -2.11 -31.65 -17.45
N THR A 105 -2.66 -31.77 -18.66
CA THR A 105 -2.36 -30.87 -19.77
C THR A 105 -3.67 -30.26 -20.22
N LEU A 106 -3.79 -28.93 -20.10
CA LEU A 106 -4.89 -28.15 -20.67
C LEU A 106 -4.36 -27.43 -21.91
N THR A 107 -4.97 -27.69 -23.06
CA THR A 107 -4.65 -27.06 -24.35
C THR A 107 -5.91 -26.52 -24.99
N ALA A 108 -5.82 -25.39 -25.69
CA ALA A 108 -6.92 -24.86 -26.50
C ALA A 108 -6.42 -23.96 -27.62
N ASP A 109 -7.27 -23.75 -28.61
CA ASP A 109 -7.11 -22.67 -29.58
C ASP A 109 -7.72 -21.40 -28.99
N ILE A 110 -6.91 -20.34 -28.89
CA ILE A 110 -7.27 -19.06 -28.30
C ILE A 110 -7.17 -17.98 -29.36
N GLN A 111 -8.22 -17.18 -29.46
CA GLN A 111 -8.27 -15.96 -30.25
C GLN A 111 -8.44 -14.77 -29.31
N LEU A 112 -7.48 -13.85 -29.31
CA LEU A 112 -7.54 -12.60 -28.56
C LEU A 112 -8.18 -11.52 -29.42
N GLU A 113 -9.41 -11.11 -29.08
CA GLU A 113 -10.15 -10.09 -29.82
C GLU A 113 -9.85 -8.67 -29.32
N GLN A 114 -9.72 -8.51 -28.00
CA GLN A 114 -9.52 -7.21 -27.35
C GLN A 114 -8.53 -7.35 -26.20
N LEU A 115 -7.65 -6.35 -26.06
CA LEU A 115 -6.72 -6.22 -24.95
C LEU A 115 -6.32 -4.75 -24.76
N GLY A 116 -6.39 -4.26 -23.53
CA GLY A 116 -6.01 -2.87 -23.20
C GLY A 116 -7.14 -1.87 -23.43
N PRO A 117 -6.95 -0.59 -23.06
CA PRO A 117 -8.01 0.43 -23.07
C PRO A 117 -8.66 0.66 -24.44
N GLU A 118 -9.95 1.02 -24.43
CA GLU A 118 -10.72 1.39 -25.63
C GLU A 118 -10.95 2.91 -25.76
N THR A 119 -10.57 3.68 -24.74
CA THR A 119 -10.81 5.13 -24.66
C THR A 119 -9.67 5.97 -25.24
N GLY A 120 -8.68 5.35 -25.87
CA GLY A 120 -7.45 6.00 -26.33
C GLY A 120 -6.36 6.16 -25.25
N ALA A 121 -6.64 5.73 -24.01
CA ALA A 121 -5.63 5.63 -22.96
C ALA A 121 -4.57 4.56 -23.30
N THR A 122 -3.39 4.67 -22.68
CA THR A 122 -2.31 3.68 -22.86
C THR A 122 -2.49 2.46 -21.93
N PRO A 123 -2.15 1.24 -22.38
CA PRO A 123 -2.16 0.07 -21.51
C PRO A 123 -1.24 0.23 -20.31
N ASN A 124 -1.66 -0.25 -19.14
CA ASN A 124 -0.84 -0.20 -17.92
C ASN A 124 -0.15 -1.53 -17.58
N ARG A 125 -0.36 -2.55 -18.42
CA ARG A 125 0.14 -3.93 -18.31
C ARG A 125 -0.48 -4.75 -17.18
N GLN A 126 -1.60 -4.31 -16.61
CA GLN A 126 -2.42 -5.12 -15.70
C GLN A 126 -3.55 -5.84 -16.45
N GLU A 127 -3.61 -5.70 -17.76
CA GLU A 127 -4.52 -6.38 -18.68
C GLU A 127 -3.94 -7.71 -19.16
N GLY A 128 -4.80 -8.72 -19.31
CA GLY A 128 -4.40 -9.99 -19.89
C GLY A 128 -5.48 -11.05 -19.90
N ALA A 129 -5.23 -12.12 -20.65
CA ALA A 129 -6.09 -13.27 -20.75
C ALA A 129 -5.27 -14.53 -21.09
N GLY A 130 -5.83 -15.72 -20.90
CA GLY A 130 -5.15 -16.97 -21.24
C GLY A 130 -5.59 -18.13 -20.38
N ILE A 131 -4.65 -19.04 -20.10
CA ILE A 131 -4.87 -20.22 -19.25
C ILE A 131 -4.28 -19.95 -17.87
N MET A 132 -5.00 -20.28 -16.81
CA MET A 132 -4.59 -20.08 -15.42
C MET A 132 -4.90 -21.30 -14.57
N ILE A 133 -4.04 -21.54 -13.58
CA ILE A 133 -4.24 -22.45 -12.46
C ILE A 133 -4.11 -21.69 -11.16
N ARG A 134 -5.00 -21.96 -10.21
CA ARG A 134 -4.96 -21.39 -8.86
C ARG A 134 -5.12 -22.49 -7.82
N ASP A 135 -4.54 -22.26 -6.64
CA ASP A 135 -4.80 -23.06 -5.44
C ASP A 135 -6.11 -22.66 -4.73
N VAL A 136 -6.64 -21.47 -4.99
CA VAL A 136 -7.92 -21.00 -4.41
C VAL A 136 -8.67 -20.07 -5.37
N ILE A 137 -10.00 -20.04 -5.23
CA ILE A 137 -10.91 -19.13 -5.95
C ILE A 137 -11.37 -18.00 -5.00
N GLY A 138 -11.41 -16.77 -5.50
CA GLY A 138 -11.92 -15.63 -4.73
C GLY A 138 -13.43 -15.65 -4.55
N LYS A 139 -13.95 -14.84 -3.61
CA LYS A 139 -15.40 -14.72 -3.42
C LYS A 139 -16.06 -14.18 -4.70
N PRO A 140 -17.17 -14.79 -5.18
CA PRO A 140 -17.86 -14.33 -6.38
C PRO A 140 -18.28 -12.87 -6.29
N ARG A 141 -18.09 -12.13 -7.38
CA ARG A 141 -18.67 -10.81 -7.63
C ARG A 141 -20.19 -10.90 -7.53
N MET A 142 -20.78 -9.91 -6.88
CA MET A 142 -22.24 -9.76 -6.84
C MET A 142 -22.74 -8.99 -8.06
N ASP A 143 -23.81 -9.47 -8.69
CA ASP A 143 -24.39 -8.90 -9.90
C ASP A 143 -25.93 -8.98 -9.85
N PRO A 144 -26.66 -7.87 -9.65
CA PRO A 144 -26.14 -6.51 -9.50
C PRO A 144 -25.30 -6.33 -8.23
N GLN A 145 -24.30 -5.46 -8.29
CA GLN A 145 -23.44 -5.15 -7.15
C GLN A 145 -24.21 -4.28 -6.13
N PRO A 146 -24.30 -4.69 -4.85
CA PRO A 146 -24.87 -3.85 -3.81
C PRO A 146 -24.11 -2.53 -3.68
N GLN A 147 -24.83 -1.48 -3.31
CA GLN A 147 -24.22 -0.18 -3.06
C GLN A 147 -23.16 -0.27 -1.95
N GLY A 148 -22.01 0.37 -2.16
CA GLY A 148 -20.92 0.42 -1.18
C GLY A 148 -20.22 -0.93 -0.95
N MET A 149 -20.46 -1.90 -1.84
CA MET A 149 -19.65 -3.11 -1.97
C MET A 149 -18.72 -2.96 -3.16
N GLU A 150 -17.48 -3.39 -2.98
CA GLU A 150 -16.48 -3.53 -4.04
C GLU A 150 -15.68 -4.80 -3.74
N GLU A 151 -15.25 -5.52 -4.79
CA GLU A 151 -14.54 -6.77 -4.58
C GLU A 151 -13.15 -6.54 -3.97
N PHE A 152 -12.85 -7.23 -2.88
CA PHE A 152 -11.53 -7.21 -2.27
C PHE A 152 -10.50 -7.95 -3.15
N PRO A 153 -9.20 -7.63 -3.00
CA PRO A 153 -8.12 -8.46 -3.51
C PRO A 153 -8.27 -9.95 -3.17
N ALA A 154 -8.09 -10.81 -4.17
CA ALA A 154 -8.12 -12.27 -4.05
C ALA A 154 -6.73 -12.84 -4.41
N ALA A 155 -5.88 -13.03 -3.40
CA ALA A 155 -4.55 -13.58 -3.57
C ALA A 155 -4.57 -15.10 -3.72
N SER A 156 -3.64 -15.66 -4.49
CA SER A 156 -3.49 -17.10 -4.65
C SER A 156 -2.07 -17.46 -5.07
N ASN A 157 -1.63 -18.68 -4.78
CA ASN A 157 -0.55 -19.23 -5.57
C ASN A 157 -1.13 -19.61 -6.93
N MET A 158 -0.37 -19.40 -8.00
CA MET A 158 -0.91 -19.59 -9.34
C MET A 158 0.16 -19.85 -10.39
N VAL A 159 -0.28 -20.37 -11.52
CA VAL A 159 0.49 -20.50 -12.76
C VAL A 159 -0.38 -19.99 -13.92
N MET A 160 0.20 -19.24 -14.86
CA MET A 160 -0.48 -18.77 -16.06
C MET A 160 0.36 -18.95 -17.31
N ASN A 161 -0.33 -19.21 -18.41
CA ASN A 161 0.14 -18.91 -19.75
C ASN A 161 -0.72 -17.76 -20.31
N ALA A 162 -0.16 -16.54 -20.30
CA ALA A 162 -0.93 -15.32 -20.43
C ALA A 162 -0.50 -14.46 -21.63
N LEU A 163 -1.50 -13.99 -22.38
CA LEU A 163 -1.40 -12.88 -23.33
C LEU A 163 -1.50 -11.56 -22.54
N ARG A 164 -0.47 -10.71 -22.60
CA ARG A 164 -0.42 -9.41 -21.89
C ARG A 164 0.05 -8.29 -22.79
N ALA A 165 -0.38 -7.06 -22.52
CA ALA A 165 0.00 -5.90 -23.34
C ALA A 165 1.52 -5.77 -23.49
N ASN A 166 1.99 -5.61 -24.74
CA ASN A 166 3.41 -5.62 -25.11
C ASN A 166 4.22 -4.51 -24.41
N LYS A 167 3.75 -3.27 -24.49
CA LYS A 167 4.39 -2.06 -23.94
C LYS A 167 3.31 -1.08 -23.48
N LYS A 168 3.68 -0.16 -22.56
CA LYS A 168 2.81 0.93 -22.05
C LYS A 168 2.51 2.05 -23.08
N ALA A 169 2.45 1.73 -24.38
CA ALA A 169 2.35 2.74 -25.45
C ALA A 169 1.81 2.22 -26.80
N VAL A 170 1.79 0.89 -27.04
CA VAL A 170 1.39 0.32 -28.33
C VAL A 170 0.17 -0.56 -28.14
N ASN A 171 -0.93 -0.18 -28.78
CA ASN A 171 -2.13 -1.02 -28.88
C ASN A 171 -1.98 -2.00 -30.06
N GLY A 172 -2.53 -3.21 -29.96
CA GLY A 172 -2.53 -4.23 -31.03
C GLY A 172 -1.42 -5.29 -31.01
N LEU A 173 -0.49 -5.22 -30.04
CA LEU A 173 0.53 -6.26 -29.81
C LEU A 173 0.43 -6.84 -28.40
N THR A 174 0.69 -8.14 -28.28
CA THR A 174 0.72 -8.88 -27.02
C THR A 174 2.04 -9.61 -26.83
N ASN A 175 2.44 -9.80 -25.57
CA ASN A 175 3.51 -10.72 -25.19
C ASN A 175 2.87 -11.99 -24.64
N ILE A 176 3.49 -13.13 -24.89
CA ILE A 176 3.14 -14.40 -24.27
C ILE A 176 4.04 -14.59 -23.06
N ASN A 177 3.40 -14.79 -21.91
CA ASN A 177 4.06 -14.82 -20.62
C ASN A 177 3.80 -16.16 -19.95
N GLY A 178 4.88 -16.86 -19.59
CA GLY A 178 4.85 -17.87 -18.53
C GLY A 178 4.92 -17.17 -17.18
N ILE A 179 3.94 -17.37 -16.32
CA ILE A 179 3.85 -16.65 -15.04
C ILE A 179 3.60 -17.67 -13.94
N TYR A 180 4.24 -17.49 -12.79
CA TYR A 180 3.82 -18.15 -11.57
C TYR A 180 3.99 -17.22 -10.38
N ARG A 181 3.19 -17.46 -9.33
CA ARG A 181 3.31 -16.79 -8.04
C ARG A 181 3.31 -17.80 -6.92
N GLU A 182 4.28 -17.65 -6.05
CA GLU A 182 4.53 -18.47 -4.87
C GLU A 182 4.61 -17.59 -3.61
N GLY A 183 4.42 -18.21 -2.44
CA GLY A 183 4.54 -17.53 -1.15
C GLY A 183 3.26 -16.86 -0.65
N ILE A 184 2.09 -17.23 -1.19
CA ILE A 184 0.80 -16.77 -0.68
C ILE A 184 0.23 -17.82 0.28
N TYR A 185 0.05 -17.46 1.54
CA TYR A 185 -0.49 -18.38 2.56
C TYR A 185 -1.77 -17.87 3.20
N GLN A 186 -2.25 -16.70 2.77
CA GLN A 186 -3.49 -16.08 3.19
C GLN A 186 -4.22 -15.54 1.97
N PRO A 187 -5.57 -15.57 1.95
CA PRO A 187 -6.35 -15.18 0.77
C PRO A 187 -6.33 -13.67 0.50
N TRP A 188 -6.00 -12.83 1.50
CA TRP A 188 -5.67 -11.41 1.32
C TRP A 188 -4.21 -11.16 0.90
N GLY A 189 -3.36 -12.17 0.95
CA GLY A 189 -1.96 -12.11 0.56
C GLY A 189 -0.95 -12.22 1.71
N THR A 190 0.32 -12.40 1.36
CA THR A 190 1.41 -12.60 2.32
C THR A 190 2.61 -11.76 1.92
N GLY A 191 3.20 -11.08 2.91
CA GLY A 191 4.40 -10.26 2.72
C GLY A 191 5.58 -11.08 2.18
N GLY A 192 6.35 -10.47 1.28
CA GLY A 192 7.52 -11.11 0.67
C GLY A 192 7.19 -12.18 -0.38
N ASN A 193 5.92 -12.34 -0.79
CA ASN A 193 5.56 -13.24 -1.90
C ASN A 193 6.28 -12.86 -3.20
N LYS A 194 6.38 -13.81 -4.12
CA LYS A 194 7.16 -13.66 -5.34
C LYS A 194 6.33 -13.96 -6.57
N MET A 195 6.37 -13.02 -7.52
CA MET A 195 5.79 -13.16 -8.85
C MET A 195 6.90 -13.28 -9.89
N SER A 196 6.98 -14.43 -10.55
CA SER A 196 7.91 -14.69 -11.64
C SER A 196 7.20 -14.52 -12.98
N ARG A 197 7.84 -13.82 -13.93
CA ARG A 197 7.30 -13.58 -15.27
C ARG A 197 8.38 -13.82 -16.33
N ASP A 198 8.12 -14.79 -17.21
CA ASP A 198 8.94 -15.06 -18.38
C ASP A 198 8.19 -14.66 -19.66
N GLU A 199 8.64 -13.59 -20.31
CA GLU A 199 8.12 -13.14 -21.60
C GLU A 199 8.77 -13.90 -22.77
N TYR A 200 8.53 -15.20 -22.82
CA TYR A 200 9.20 -16.09 -23.77
C TYR A 200 8.85 -15.81 -25.24
N LEU A 201 7.81 -15.01 -25.52
CA LEU A 201 7.52 -14.47 -26.85
C LEU A 201 6.97 -13.04 -26.76
N LYS A 202 7.51 -12.12 -27.57
CA LYS A 202 7.15 -10.69 -27.53
C LYS A 202 6.64 -10.19 -28.87
N GLY A 203 5.71 -9.24 -28.83
CA GLY A 203 5.28 -8.50 -30.02
C GLY A 203 4.43 -9.31 -30.98
N VAL A 204 3.63 -10.24 -30.45
CA VAL A 204 2.69 -11.06 -31.21
C VAL A 204 1.49 -10.18 -31.62
N PRO A 205 1.14 -10.10 -32.92
CA PRO A 205 -0.08 -9.42 -33.35
C PRO A 205 -1.32 -10.17 -32.89
N PHE A 206 -2.36 -9.47 -32.43
CA PHE A 206 -3.66 -10.07 -32.10
C PHE A 206 -4.82 -9.44 -32.87
N GLY A 207 -5.97 -10.13 -32.86
CA GLY A 207 -7.18 -9.67 -33.50
C GLY A 207 -8.06 -10.82 -34.04
N PRO A 208 -9.15 -10.49 -34.74
CA PRO A 208 -10.19 -11.44 -35.13
C PRO A 208 -9.78 -12.46 -36.21
N LYS A 209 -8.54 -12.40 -36.71
CA LYS A 209 -7.99 -13.36 -37.69
C LYS A 209 -6.81 -14.15 -37.15
N THR A 210 -6.37 -13.87 -35.93
CA THR A 210 -5.21 -14.51 -35.34
C THR A 210 -5.65 -15.54 -34.31
N HIS A 211 -5.14 -16.75 -34.46
CA HIS A 211 -5.40 -17.88 -33.58
C HIS A 211 -4.06 -18.42 -33.08
N TYR A 212 -4.04 -18.84 -31.82
CA TYR A 212 -2.87 -19.45 -31.21
C TYR A 212 -3.31 -20.66 -30.42
N LYS A 213 -2.61 -21.77 -30.57
CA LYS A 213 -2.76 -22.92 -29.70
C LYS A 213 -1.86 -22.73 -28.49
N MET A 214 -2.47 -22.69 -27.31
CA MET A 214 -1.76 -22.47 -26.05
C MET A 214 -1.99 -23.63 -25.09
N SER A 215 -1.00 -23.92 -24.24
CA SER A 215 -1.15 -24.93 -23.20
C SER A 215 -0.54 -24.53 -21.86
N VAL A 216 -1.03 -25.18 -20.80
CA VAL A 216 -0.31 -25.35 -19.53
C VAL A 216 -0.32 -26.84 -19.20
N THR A 217 0.85 -27.37 -18.83
CA THR A 217 1.04 -28.75 -18.38
C THR A 217 1.63 -28.76 -17.00
N ARG A 218 0.99 -29.46 -16.06
CA ARG A 218 1.55 -29.83 -14.75
C ARG A 218 2.19 -31.22 -14.85
N THR A 219 3.38 -31.36 -14.31
CA THR A 219 4.09 -32.63 -14.13
C THR A 219 4.31 -32.88 -12.64
N ASP A 220 4.90 -34.03 -12.30
CA ASP A 220 5.27 -34.37 -10.92
C ASP A 220 6.20 -33.33 -10.27
N SER A 221 6.97 -32.57 -11.05
CA SER A 221 7.98 -31.64 -10.53
C SER A 221 7.68 -30.16 -10.78
N GLY A 222 6.86 -29.82 -11.77
CA GLY A 222 6.56 -28.41 -12.06
C GLY A 222 5.61 -28.19 -13.22
N PHE A 223 5.82 -27.09 -13.95
CA PHE A 223 4.92 -26.64 -15.01
C PHE A 223 5.66 -26.26 -16.30
N THR A 224 4.98 -26.49 -17.42
CA THR A 224 5.42 -26.07 -18.75
C THR A 224 4.28 -25.37 -19.47
N VAL A 225 4.59 -24.29 -20.19
CA VAL A 225 3.63 -23.55 -21.02
C VAL A 225 4.04 -23.60 -22.49
N SER A 226 3.08 -23.52 -23.41
CA SER A 226 3.38 -23.51 -24.84
C SER A 226 2.56 -22.50 -25.64
N TYR A 227 3.09 -22.16 -26.82
CA TYR A 227 2.45 -21.32 -27.82
C TYR A 227 2.73 -21.89 -29.22
N ASP A 228 1.73 -21.89 -30.09
CA ASP A 228 1.84 -22.25 -31.50
C ASP A 228 0.87 -21.41 -32.35
N ASP A 229 1.36 -20.72 -33.37
CA ASP A 229 0.54 -19.99 -34.37
C ASP A 229 0.61 -20.60 -35.78
N GLY A 230 1.12 -21.82 -35.89
CA GLY A 230 1.41 -22.54 -37.13
C GLY A 230 2.72 -22.12 -37.80
N LYS A 231 3.34 -21.01 -37.39
CA LYS A 231 4.65 -20.54 -37.89
C LYS A 231 5.72 -20.60 -36.81
N THR A 232 5.36 -20.22 -35.59
CA THR A 232 6.22 -20.15 -34.42
C THR A 232 5.69 -21.11 -33.38
N GLN A 233 6.51 -22.08 -33.00
CA GLN A 233 6.24 -23.01 -31.92
C GLN A 233 7.23 -22.78 -30.79
N LYS A 234 6.73 -22.58 -29.58
CA LYS A 234 7.54 -22.45 -28.37
C LYS A 234 6.94 -23.24 -27.22
N THR A 235 7.82 -23.90 -26.49
CA THR A 235 7.53 -24.57 -25.23
C THR A 235 8.51 -24.03 -24.20
N GLN A 236 8.00 -23.57 -23.07
CA GLN A 236 8.76 -22.91 -22.02
C GLN A 236 8.50 -23.60 -20.69
N PRO A 237 9.49 -24.30 -20.13
CA PRO A 237 9.47 -24.72 -18.73
C PRO A 237 9.42 -23.49 -17.81
N LEU A 238 8.63 -23.57 -16.73
CA LEU A 238 8.56 -22.53 -15.72
C LEU A 238 9.48 -22.89 -14.56
N ASP A 239 10.76 -22.60 -14.72
CA ASP A 239 11.77 -22.90 -13.70
C ASP A 239 11.44 -22.20 -12.37
N GLY A 240 11.38 -22.99 -11.29
CA GLY A 240 10.98 -22.56 -9.94
C GLY A 240 9.49 -22.71 -9.63
N ALA A 241 8.62 -22.95 -10.61
CA ALA A 241 7.22 -23.28 -10.35
C ALA A 241 7.09 -24.76 -9.95
N HIS A 242 7.31 -25.07 -8.67
CA HIS A 242 7.17 -26.43 -8.15
C HIS A 242 5.72 -26.94 -8.24
N ALA A 243 5.54 -28.23 -8.50
CA ALA A 243 4.21 -28.82 -8.73
C ALA A 243 3.25 -28.69 -7.53
N ASN A 244 3.76 -28.63 -6.29
CA ASN A 244 2.98 -28.45 -5.07
C ASN A 244 2.61 -26.97 -4.79
N ILE A 245 2.97 -26.02 -5.65
CA ILE A 245 2.54 -24.61 -5.56
C ILE A 245 1.01 -24.46 -5.52
N VAL A 246 0.27 -25.43 -6.07
CA VAL A 246 -1.20 -25.47 -6.10
C VAL A 246 -1.84 -26.05 -4.83
N GLU A 247 -1.05 -26.41 -3.81
CA GLU A 247 -1.50 -27.10 -2.60
C GLU A 247 -1.37 -26.23 -1.33
N MET A 248 -1.05 -24.96 -1.49
CA MET A 248 -0.59 -24.11 -0.37
C MET A 248 -1.74 -23.59 0.50
N GLN A 249 -2.85 -23.15 -0.11
CA GLN A 249 -4.04 -22.68 0.62
C GLN A 249 -5.16 -23.73 0.66
N ASP A 250 -5.50 -24.36 -0.47
CA ASP A 250 -6.32 -25.57 -0.51
C ASP A 250 -5.41 -26.76 -0.90
N PRO A 251 -5.07 -27.66 0.03
CA PRO A 251 -4.20 -28.79 -0.27
C PRO A 251 -4.88 -29.88 -1.10
N LYS A 252 -6.19 -29.82 -1.31
CA LYS A 252 -6.97 -30.89 -1.95
C LYS A 252 -7.41 -30.55 -3.37
N THR A 253 -7.56 -29.27 -3.68
CA THR A 253 -8.16 -28.82 -4.94
C THR A 253 -7.26 -27.84 -5.66
N GLN A 254 -7.06 -28.08 -6.95
CA GLN A 254 -6.50 -27.11 -7.89
C GLN A 254 -7.58 -26.68 -8.88
N TYR A 255 -7.60 -25.41 -9.25
CA TYR A 255 -8.59 -24.84 -10.15
C TYR A 255 -7.92 -24.51 -11.48
N VAL A 256 -8.37 -25.14 -12.57
CA VAL A 256 -7.71 -25.09 -13.88
C VAL A 256 -8.70 -24.56 -14.92
N GLY A 257 -8.28 -23.59 -15.72
CA GLY A 257 -9.21 -22.95 -16.66
C GLY A 257 -8.66 -21.78 -17.45
N PHE A 258 -9.57 -20.98 -17.98
CA PHE A 258 -9.29 -19.84 -18.85
C PHE A 258 -9.77 -18.54 -18.21
N PHE A 259 -9.02 -17.45 -18.37
CA PHE A 259 -9.32 -16.18 -17.74
C PHE A 259 -9.23 -15.00 -18.70
N ALA A 260 -9.89 -13.90 -18.32
CA ALA A 260 -9.68 -12.56 -18.85
C ALA A 260 -9.67 -11.54 -17.70
N SER A 261 -8.88 -10.48 -17.83
CA SER A 261 -8.78 -9.38 -16.87
C SER A 261 -8.50 -8.06 -17.59
N ARG A 262 -9.18 -7.01 -17.11
CA ARG A 262 -8.99 -5.60 -17.43
C ARG A 262 -9.01 -5.29 -18.92
N ASN A 263 -10.22 -5.17 -19.43
CA ASN A 263 -10.50 -4.89 -20.84
C ASN A 263 -9.90 -5.92 -21.81
N ALA A 264 -10.12 -7.20 -21.51
CA ALA A 264 -9.69 -8.32 -22.32
C ALA A 264 -10.89 -9.17 -22.78
N LYS A 265 -10.83 -9.63 -24.03
CA LYS A 265 -11.83 -10.54 -24.61
C LYS A 265 -11.15 -11.63 -25.43
N ILE A 266 -11.44 -12.88 -25.11
CA ILE A 266 -10.94 -14.07 -25.83
C ILE A 266 -12.07 -14.96 -26.29
N ASN A 267 -11.91 -15.58 -27.45
CA ASN A 267 -12.68 -16.75 -27.87
C ASN A 267 -11.80 -17.98 -27.74
N VAL A 268 -12.37 -19.06 -27.20
CA VAL A 268 -11.66 -20.32 -26.95
C VAL A 268 -12.41 -21.45 -27.64
N SER A 269 -11.68 -22.32 -28.33
CA SER A 269 -12.20 -23.55 -28.95
C SER A 269 -11.21 -24.70 -28.81
N ASP A 270 -11.64 -25.90 -29.22
CA ASP A 270 -10.77 -27.08 -29.35
C ASP A 270 -10.05 -27.42 -28.03
N VAL A 271 -10.75 -27.23 -26.92
CA VAL A 271 -10.24 -27.47 -25.57
C VAL A 271 -10.01 -28.95 -25.36
N LYS A 272 -8.79 -29.31 -24.97
CA LYS A 272 -8.40 -30.66 -24.58
C LYS A 272 -7.79 -30.64 -23.18
N LEU A 273 -8.40 -31.38 -22.27
CA LEU A 273 -7.88 -31.67 -20.93
C LEU A 273 -7.50 -33.14 -20.84
N THR A 274 -6.22 -33.41 -20.62
CA THR A 274 -5.71 -34.77 -20.36
C THR A 274 -5.27 -34.85 -18.91
N LEU A 275 -5.63 -35.93 -18.22
CA LEU A 275 -5.31 -36.15 -16.81
C LEU A 275 -4.45 -37.41 -16.64
N SER A 276 -3.55 -37.38 -15.67
CA SER A 276 -2.81 -38.56 -15.21
C SER A 276 -2.64 -38.49 -13.69
N GLU A 277 -2.25 -39.61 -13.08
CA GLU A 277 -1.83 -39.61 -11.67
C GLU A 277 -0.67 -38.62 -11.48
N ALA A 278 -0.67 -37.89 -10.36
CA ALA A 278 0.47 -37.10 -9.92
C ALA A 278 1.23 -37.82 -8.81
N LYS A 279 2.55 -37.87 -8.97
CA LYS A 279 3.51 -38.20 -7.91
C LYS A 279 4.26 -36.93 -7.55
N THR A 280 3.50 -35.94 -7.07
CA THR A 280 3.98 -34.60 -6.78
C THR A 280 5.23 -34.65 -5.90
N VAL A 281 6.31 -34.03 -6.36
CA VAL A 281 7.51 -33.79 -5.57
C VAL A 281 7.16 -32.73 -4.52
N ASP A 282 7.29 -33.09 -3.24
CA ASP A 282 7.11 -32.16 -2.14
C ASP A 282 8.31 -31.21 -2.04
N ALA A 283 8.25 -30.11 -2.80
CA ALA A 283 9.24 -29.05 -2.73
C ALA A 283 9.03 -28.21 -1.47
N PRO A 284 10.09 -27.68 -0.85
CA PRO A 284 9.95 -26.78 0.29
C PRO A 284 9.02 -25.60 -0.03
N LYS A 285 8.19 -25.22 0.94
CA LYS A 285 7.40 -23.98 0.84
C LYS A 285 8.34 -22.81 0.59
N TYR A 286 7.93 -21.92 -0.32
CA TYR A 286 8.64 -20.67 -0.55
C TYR A 286 8.84 -19.90 0.76
N GLN A 287 10.06 -19.44 0.98
CA GLN A 287 10.37 -18.51 2.05
C GLN A 287 10.86 -17.23 1.40
N ALA A 288 10.28 -16.10 1.82
CA ALA A 288 10.69 -14.79 1.37
C ALA A 288 12.20 -14.63 1.59
N LYS A 289 12.90 -14.09 0.59
CA LYS A 289 14.32 -13.77 0.75
C LYS A 289 14.45 -12.77 1.88
N LEU A 290 15.26 -13.10 2.88
CA LEU A 290 15.63 -12.14 3.92
C LEU A 290 16.39 -10.97 3.29
N ASN A 291 16.15 -9.77 3.82
CA ASN A 291 16.85 -8.57 3.39
C ASN A 291 18.35 -8.71 3.68
N GLU A 292 19.19 -8.08 2.85
CA GLU A 292 20.60 -7.99 3.19
C GLU A 292 20.78 -7.18 4.47
N LEU A 293 21.88 -7.42 5.20
CA LEU A 293 22.23 -6.62 6.37
C LEU A 293 22.39 -5.16 5.95
N VAL A 294 21.61 -4.28 6.56
CA VAL A 294 21.73 -2.84 6.44
C VAL A 294 22.28 -2.32 7.77
N PHE A 295 23.49 -1.78 7.72
CA PHE A 295 24.11 -1.02 8.79
C PHE A 295 24.04 0.47 8.41
N GLU A 296 23.19 1.22 9.10
CA GLU A 296 23.08 2.68 8.95
C GLU A 296 23.99 3.39 9.96
N ASN A 297 24.95 4.17 9.45
CA ASN A 297 25.72 5.09 10.28
C ASN A 297 24.90 6.36 10.56
N ALA A 298 24.78 6.71 11.84
CA ALA A 298 24.12 7.93 12.31
C ALA A 298 25.08 8.90 13.00
N SER A 299 26.40 8.75 12.76
CA SER A 299 27.46 9.59 13.33
C SER A 299 27.98 10.61 12.30
N SER A 300 27.90 11.91 12.60
CA SER A 300 28.40 12.99 11.74
C SER A 300 29.93 12.96 11.60
N PRO A 301 30.52 13.12 10.39
CA PRO A 301 31.98 13.21 10.23
C PRO A 301 32.57 14.53 10.75
N ARG A 302 31.73 15.42 11.29
CA ARG A 302 32.14 16.71 11.85
C ARG A 302 31.43 16.97 13.16
N THR A 303 32.08 17.75 14.01
CA THR A 303 31.49 18.25 15.26
C THR A 303 31.98 19.68 15.50
N ALA A 304 31.19 20.46 16.23
CA ALA A 304 31.67 21.69 16.84
C ALA A 304 31.78 21.61 18.38
N SER A 305 31.36 20.47 18.96
CA SER A 305 31.40 20.18 20.38
C SER A 305 32.51 19.19 20.71
N ASP A 306 33.07 19.30 21.92
CA ASP A 306 33.96 18.30 22.51
C ASP A 306 33.17 17.04 22.90
N ASP A 307 31.92 17.23 23.33
CA ASP A 307 30.96 16.17 23.60
C ASP A 307 30.36 15.69 22.26
N TYR A 308 30.78 14.51 21.80
CA TYR A 308 30.35 13.91 20.54
C TYR A 308 29.52 12.65 20.76
N LEU A 309 28.52 12.43 19.92
CA LEU A 309 27.66 11.25 20.01
C LEU A 309 27.90 10.33 18.82
N VAL A 310 28.47 9.16 19.09
CA VAL A 310 28.59 8.07 18.11
C VAL A 310 27.26 7.31 18.09
N GLN A 311 26.62 7.22 16.94
CA GLN A 311 25.37 6.48 16.74
C GLN A 311 25.37 5.64 15.47
N ALA A 312 24.67 4.51 15.55
CA ALA A 312 24.43 3.60 14.43
C ALA A 312 23.21 2.71 14.72
N ARG A 313 22.59 2.14 13.69
CA ARG A 313 21.60 1.05 13.84
C ARG A 313 21.71 0.05 12.71
N ALA A 314 21.09 -1.11 12.90
CA ALA A 314 21.02 -2.14 11.88
C ALA A 314 19.62 -2.74 11.75
N ASN A 315 19.30 -3.33 10.61
CA ASN A 315 18.00 -3.98 10.38
C ASN A 315 17.83 -5.34 11.06
N TYR A 316 18.87 -5.85 11.72
CA TYR A 316 18.89 -7.09 12.50
C TYR A 316 19.31 -6.83 13.94
N ALA A 317 18.91 -7.72 14.85
CA ALA A 317 19.48 -7.74 16.19
C ALA A 317 20.94 -8.19 16.13
N GLY A 318 21.74 -7.77 17.11
CA GLY A 318 23.17 -8.08 17.14
C GLY A 318 23.91 -7.29 18.19
N THR A 319 25.21 -7.11 17.97
CA THR A 319 26.10 -6.39 18.88
C THR A 319 26.91 -5.31 18.18
N PHE A 320 27.04 -4.15 18.81
CA PHE A 320 27.96 -3.08 18.41
C PHE A 320 29.23 -3.09 19.27
N SER A 321 30.37 -2.93 18.63
CA SER A 321 31.68 -2.65 19.24
C SER A 321 32.24 -1.36 18.66
N LEU A 322 32.96 -0.60 19.47
CA LEU A 322 33.50 0.71 19.09
C LEU A 322 34.96 0.82 19.51
N THR A 323 35.79 1.27 18.58
CA THR A 323 37.11 1.83 18.91
C THR A 323 37.12 3.33 18.66
N GLN A 324 37.84 4.05 19.51
CA GLN A 324 38.17 5.46 19.36
C GLN A 324 39.69 5.60 19.37
N ASP A 325 40.27 6.20 18.33
CA ASP A 325 41.71 6.41 18.18
C ASP A 325 42.55 5.12 18.38
N GLY A 326 41.98 3.98 17.98
CA GLY A 326 42.58 2.65 18.10
C GLY A 326 42.35 1.92 19.43
N GLU A 327 41.75 2.59 20.42
CA GLU A 327 41.41 2.00 21.73
C GLU A 327 39.96 1.52 21.75
N SER A 328 39.71 0.33 22.29
CA SER A 328 38.34 -0.20 22.43
C SER A 328 37.62 0.47 23.59
N VAL A 329 36.53 1.17 23.28
CA VAL A 329 35.70 1.91 24.25
C VAL A 329 34.35 1.24 24.51
N VAL A 330 33.83 0.50 23.52
CA VAL A 330 32.65 -0.37 23.68
C VAL A 330 32.96 -1.74 23.11
N LYS A 331 32.52 -2.78 23.82
CA LYS A 331 32.65 -4.17 23.37
C LYS A 331 31.31 -4.90 23.46
N ASP A 332 30.88 -5.43 22.34
CA ASP A 332 29.77 -6.36 22.16
C ASP A 332 28.44 -5.91 22.82
N GLN A 333 28.13 -4.61 22.74
CA GLN A 333 26.88 -4.07 23.26
C GLN A 333 25.70 -4.61 22.44
N THR A 334 24.83 -5.37 23.08
CA THR A 334 23.64 -5.94 22.42
C THR A 334 22.60 -4.85 22.12
N VAL A 335 22.05 -4.90 20.91
CA VAL A 335 20.95 -4.03 20.46
C VAL A 335 19.87 -4.85 19.75
N LYS A 336 18.63 -4.36 19.82
CA LYS A 336 17.54 -4.93 19.00
C LYS A 336 17.62 -4.40 17.57
N ALA A 337 17.01 -5.12 16.64
CA ALA A 337 16.84 -4.66 15.27
C ALA A 337 16.17 -3.27 15.24
N GLY A 338 16.77 -2.34 14.52
CA GLY A 338 16.29 -0.97 14.33
C GLY A 338 16.57 0.01 15.47
N GLU A 339 17.03 -0.47 16.63
CA GLU A 339 17.39 0.37 17.77
C GLU A 339 18.72 1.09 17.50
N LEU A 340 18.80 2.38 17.83
CA LEU A 340 20.05 3.13 17.76
C LEU A 340 20.97 2.71 18.91
N PHE A 341 22.14 2.18 18.55
CA PHE A 341 23.32 2.25 19.39
C PHE A 341 23.72 3.72 19.59
N SER A 342 24.18 4.06 20.79
CA SER A 342 24.66 5.40 21.12
C SER A 342 25.78 5.32 22.16
N TYR A 343 26.84 6.09 21.95
CA TYR A 343 27.97 6.24 22.85
C TYR A 343 28.43 7.70 22.88
N GLU A 344 28.50 8.28 24.07
CA GLU A 344 29.03 9.62 24.32
C GLU A 344 30.57 9.54 24.35
N ALA A 345 31.22 10.28 23.47
CA ALA A 345 32.66 10.30 23.29
C ALA A 345 33.19 11.72 23.48
N ASP A 346 34.34 11.84 24.15
CA ASP A 346 35.08 13.09 24.24
C ASP A 346 36.04 13.18 23.05
N ILE A 347 35.89 14.21 22.22
CA ILE A 347 36.88 14.55 21.20
C ILE A 347 37.71 15.68 21.77
N ASN A 348 38.92 15.40 22.23
CA ASN A 348 39.81 16.43 22.82
C ASN A 348 40.81 17.02 21.80
N ASN A 349 41.01 16.33 20.67
CA ASN A 349 41.93 16.72 19.61
C ASN A 349 41.19 17.42 18.45
N ALA A 350 41.94 17.88 17.44
CA ALA A 350 41.36 18.45 16.22
C ALA A 350 40.53 17.42 15.42
N SER A 351 40.80 16.13 15.61
CA SER A 351 40.05 15.02 15.06
C SER A 351 40.16 13.78 15.94
N SER A 352 39.21 12.87 15.82
CA SER A 352 39.28 11.50 16.36
C SER A 352 38.79 10.49 15.33
N ASP A 353 39.42 9.32 15.31
CA ASP A 353 39.06 8.19 14.46
C ASP A 353 38.13 7.24 15.21
N PHE A 354 37.04 6.81 14.57
CA PHE A 354 36.13 5.82 15.12
C PHE A 354 36.01 4.62 14.18
N GLU A 355 36.05 3.41 14.73
CA GLU A 355 35.64 2.20 14.01
C GLU A 355 34.43 1.57 14.72
N ILE A 356 33.27 1.69 14.09
CA ILE A 356 32.00 1.15 14.56
C ILE A 356 31.81 -0.21 13.90
N THR A 357 31.80 -1.28 14.67
CA THR A 357 31.64 -2.65 14.16
C THR A 357 30.31 -3.23 14.62
N PHE A 358 29.52 -3.74 13.68
CA PHE A 358 28.28 -4.47 13.95
C PHE A 358 28.44 -5.94 13.58
N THR A 359 27.99 -6.83 14.46
CA THR A 359 27.87 -8.26 14.19
C THR A 359 26.43 -8.68 14.42
N ALA A 360 25.76 -9.13 13.36
CA ALA A 360 24.37 -9.58 13.45
C ALA A 360 24.29 -10.90 14.23
N SER A 361 23.25 -11.07 15.04
CA SER A 361 22.94 -12.35 15.69
C SER A 361 22.06 -13.26 14.82
N GLU A 362 21.49 -12.69 13.75
CA GLU A 362 20.56 -13.33 12.84
C GLU A 362 20.63 -12.68 11.44
N GLY A 363 19.93 -13.25 10.47
CA GLY A 363 19.91 -12.75 9.09
C GLY A 363 20.84 -13.54 8.16
N PRO A 364 20.91 -13.14 6.87
CA PRO A 364 21.65 -13.90 5.86
C PRO A 364 23.18 -13.72 5.96
N ASN A 365 23.65 -12.68 6.63
CA ASN A 365 25.07 -12.40 6.85
C ASN A 365 25.36 -12.15 8.33
N LEU A 366 26.23 -12.98 8.92
CA LEU A 366 26.66 -12.89 10.32
C LEU A 366 28.11 -12.42 10.46
N GLU A 367 28.77 -12.07 9.35
CA GLU A 367 30.11 -11.50 9.36
C GLU A 367 30.07 -10.08 9.95
N ALA A 368 31.09 -9.76 10.74
CA ALA A 368 31.24 -8.43 11.30
C ALA A 368 31.42 -7.39 10.19
N GLN A 369 30.64 -6.32 10.21
CA GLN A 369 30.77 -5.18 9.32
C GLN A 369 31.30 -3.97 10.09
N THR A 370 32.33 -3.31 9.57
CA THR A 370 32.96 -2.15 10.21
C THR A 370 32.80 -0.90 9.35
N HIS A 371 32.29 0.17 9.95
CA HIS A 371 32.32 1.52 9.39
C HIS A 371 33.37 2.36 10.12
N LYS A 372 34.24 3.00 9.33
CA LYS A 372 35.24 3.93 9.84
C LYS A 372 34.76 5.36 9.63
N VAL A 373 34.83 6.18 10.66
CA VAL A 373 34.47 7.59 10.62
C VAL A 373 35.60 8.39 11.22
N VAL A 374 36.15 9.32 10.44
CA VAL A 374 37.08 10.33 10.95
C VAL A 374 36.25 11.57 11.28
N VAL A 375 36.17 11.90 12.56
CA VAL A 375 35.40 13.07 13.02
C VAL A 375 36.35 14.25 13.15
N THR A 376 36.04 15.34 12.45
CA THR A 376 36.85 16.56 12.47
C THR A 376 36.16 17.69 13.21
N LYS A 377 36.89 18.37 14.10
CA LYS A 377 36.37 19.55 14.79
C LYS A 377 36.32 20.76 13.86
N SER A 378 35.22 21.49 13.93
CA SER A 378 35.03 22.79 13.28
C SER A 378 34.62 23.83 14.31
N ASN A 379 35.02 25.08 14.11
CA ASN A 379 34.62 26.17 14.98
C ASN A 379 33.29 26.76 14.50
N VAL A 380 32.40 27.03 15.45
CA VAL A 380 31.18 27.83 15.27
C VAL A 380 31.10 28.84 16.41
N ALA A 381 30.31 29.89 16.23
CA ALA A 381 30.14 30.93 17.24
C ALA A 381 29.41 30.40 18.49
N ASP A 382 28.43 29.52 18.29
CA ASP A 382 27.69 28.81 19.34
C ASP A 382 27.30 27.43 18.82
N VAL A 383 27.64 26.37 19.57
CA VAL A 383 27.41 24.98 19.18
C VAL A 383 25.94 24.56 19.33
N ASN A 384 25.20 25.27 20.18
CA ASN A 384 23.79 25.01 20.47
C ASN A 384 22.86 25.88 19.62
N ASP A 385 23.27 27.08 19.24
CA ASP A 385 22.45 28.03 18.47
C ASP A 385 23.12 28.43 17.15
N ILE A 386 22.75 27.77 16.05
CA ILE A 386 23.32 28.04 14.72
C ILE A 386 22.33 28.81 13.85
N TYR A 387 22.73 29.96 13.33
CA TYR A 387 21.95 30.79 12.41
C TYR A 387 22.30 30.46 10.96
N VAL A 388 21.27 30.27 10.15
CA VAL A 388 21.36 29.88 8.75
C VAL A 388 20.55 30.85 7.90
N SER A 389 21.10 31.24 6.75
CA SER A 389 20.35 32.01 5.74
C SER A 389 20.53 31.41 4.34
N PRO A 390 19.63 31.71 3.38
CA PRO A 390 19.77 31.24 2.00
C PRO A 390 21.09 31.65 1.33
N ASN A 391 21.66 32.80 1.72
CA ASN A 391 22.92 33.32 1.22
C ASN A 391 24.13 32.97 2.13
N GLY A 392 23.89 32.21 3.20
CA GLY A 392 24.95 31.74 4.08
C GLY A 392 25.93 30.84 3.33
N VAL A 393 27.19 30.85 3.76
CA VAL A 393 28.25 30.01 3.17
C VAL A 393 28.87 29.12 4.24
N ALA A 394 29.49 28.01 3.82
CA ALA A 394 30.04 27.00 4.72
C ALA A 394 31.18 27.53 5.63
N THR A 395 31.83 28.63 5.25
CA THR A 395 32.94 29.24 6.00
C THR A 395 32.49 30.23 7.07
N ASN A 396 31.20 30.55 7.15
CA ASN A 396 30.66 31.44 8.16
C ASN A 396 30.55 30.72 9.52
N ASP A 397 30.63 31.46 10.62
CA ASP A 397 30.65 30.91 11.98
C ASP A 397 29.26 30.54 12.53
N GLY A 398 28.18 30.80 11.79
CA GLY A 398 26.81 30.51 12.22
C GLY A 398 26.25 31.50 13.24
N SER A 399 26.92 32.61 13.50
CA SER A 399 26.36 33.70 14.30
C SER A 399 25.27 34.46 13.54
N LYS A 400 24.46 35.25 14.26
CA LYS A 400 23.51 36.19 13.63
C LYS A 400 24.16 37.15 12.62
N ALA A 401 25.41 37.54 12.88
CA ALA A 401 26.14 38.46 12.01
C ALA A 401 26.69 37.76 10.76
N ASN A 402 27.06 36.49 10.88
CA ASN A 402 27.60 35.67 9.79
C ASN A 402 26.87 34.30 9.78
N PRO A 403 25.62 34.24 9.27
CA PRO A 403 24.88 32.99 9.21
C PRO A 403 25.52 32.03 8.18
N MET A 404 25.52 30.73 8.47
CA MET A 404 26.09 29.71 7.57
C MET A 404 25.02 29.10 6.64
N ASN A 405 25.42 28.18 5.75
CA ASN A 405 24.45 27.42 4.95
C ASN A 405 23.86 26.25 5.75
N LEU A 406 22.67 25.80 5.36
CA LEU A 406 21.92 24.77 6.07
C LEU A 406 22.64 23.43 6.13
N ALA A 407 23.25 22.99 5.02
CA ALA A 407 23.95 21.70 4.98
C ALA A 407 25.09 21.63 6.00
N THR A 408 25.87 22.69 6.13
CA THR A 408 26.98 22.77 7.11
C THR A 408 26.44 22.81 8.54
N ALA A 409 25.35 23.56 8.78
CA ALA A 409 24.73 23.64 10.10
C ALA A 409 24.23 22.27 10.59
N MET A 410 23.63 21.48 9.70
CA MET A 410 23.13 20.12 10.00
C MET A 410 24.25 19.17 10.47
N GLU A 411 25.45 19.30 9.91
CA GLU A 411 26.62 18.50 10.30
C GLU A 411 27.21 18.93 11.64
N LEU A 412 27.12 20.22 11.99
CA LEU A 412 27.83 20.84 13.11
C LEU A 412 26.99 21.04 14.37
N LEU A 413 25.66 21.02 14.27
CA LEU A 413 24.78 21.25 15.40
C LEU A 413 25.01 20.20 16.50
N ALA A 414 25.28 20.67 17.72
CA ALA A 414 25.41 19.82 18.89
C ALA A 414 24.09 19.09 19.20
N GLN A 415 24.17 18.03 20.00
CA GLN A 415 23.00 17.32 20.50
C GLN A 415 22.09 18.29 21.26
N GLY A 416 20.77 18.24 21.03
CA GLY A 416 19.81 19.16 21.67
C GLY A 416 19.80 20.59 21.12
N GLY A 417 20.70 20.95 20.20
CA GLY A 417 20.82 22.30 19.66
C GLY A 417 19.65 22.70 18.75
N THR A 418 19.64 23.98 18.36
CA THR A 418 18.70 24.59 17.43
C THR A 418 19.41 25.24 16.25
N ILE A 419 18.91 24.93 15.05
CA ILE A 419 19.19 25.71 13.84
C ILE A 419 18.05 26.70 13.62
N TYR A 420 18.41 27.97 13.50
CA TYR A 420 17.49 29.05 13.18
C TYR A 420 17.60 29.44 11.70
N LEU A 421 16.51 29.26 10.96
CA LEU A 421 16.41 29.65 9.56
C LEU A 421 15.93 31.10 9.45
N GLU A 422 16.73 31.96 8.83
CA GLU A 422 16.30 33.30 8.41
C GLU A 422 15.41 33.21 7.17
N ASP A 423 14.58 34.24 6.94
CA ASP A 423 13.66 34.31 5.80
C ASP A 423 14.37 34.10 4.44
N GLY A 424 13.69 33.36 3.57
CA GLY A 424 13.99 33.21 2.15
C GLY A 424 13.90 31.76 1.67
N ASP A 425 14.36 31.56 0.42
CA ASP A 425 14.17 30.31 -0.32
C ASP A 425 15.38 29.39 -0.17
N TYR A 426 15.14 28.20 0.37
CA TYR A 426 16.10 27.13 0.55
C TYR A 426 15.97 26.11 -0.59
N PRO A 427 17.09 25.66 -1.17
CA PRO A 427 17.07 24.67 -2.24
C PRO A 427 16.74 23.27 -1.69
N ALA A 428 16.66 22.30 -2.60
CA ALA A 428 16.55 20.89 -2.23
C ALA A 428 17.66 20.47 -1.25
N ILE A 429 17.31 19.63 -0.28
CA ILE A 429 18.25 19.14 0.73
C ILE A 429 17.90 17.72 1.16
N THR A 430 18.94 16.92 1.43
CA THR A 430 18.79 15.67 2.17
C THR A 430 19.40 15.85 3.55
N ILE A 431 18.61 15.61 4.59
CA ILE A 431 19.06 15.57 5.98
C ILE A 431 19.43 14.13 6.27
N GLU A 432 20.72 13.83 6.19
CA GLU A 432 21.26 12.46 6.32
C GLU A 432 21.10 11.92 7.75
N ALA A 433 21.06 10.58 7.89
CA ALA A 433 20.96 9.91 9.19
C ALA A 433 22.08 10.31 10.16
N THR A 434 23.23 10.73 9.63
CA THR A 434 24.38 11.26 10.39
C THR A 434 24.11 12.56 11.13
N ALA A 435 23.02 13.27 10.80
CA ALA A 435 22.60 14.49 11.49
C ALA A 435 21.66 14.21 12.69
N SER A 436 21.46 12.95 13.08
CA SER A 436 20.50 12.58 14.11
C SER A 436 20.78 13.20 15.50
N GLY A 437 19.68 13.42 16.23
CA GLY A 437 19.71 13.63 17.67
C GLY A 437 19.54 12.31 18.43
N ASN A 438 19.18 12.41 19.72
CA ASN A 438 18.74 11.26 20.51
C ASN A 438 17.50 11.59 21.34
N LYS A 439 16.91 10.57 21.98
CA LYS A 439 15.66 10.69 22.76
C LYS A 439 15.70 11.75 23.85
N ASP A 440 16.88 11.98 24.43
CA ASP A 440 17.08 12.90 25.55
C ASP A 440 17.51 14.30 25.04
N ASN A 441 18.02 14.39 23.82
CA ASN A 441 18.58 15.60 23.21
C ASN A 441 18.13 15.74 21.75
N VAL A 442 16.83 16.02 21.57
CA VAL A 442 16.21 16.26 20.26
C VAL A 442 16.76 17.54 19.64
N LYS A 443 17.15 17.48 18.36
CA LYS A 443 17.64 18.64 17.59
C LYS A 443 16.49 19.43 17.01
N ASN A 444 16.66 20.74 16.85
CA ASN A 444 15.57 21.63 16.43
C ASN A 444 15.90 22.35 15.13
N LEU A 445 14.90 22.49 14.25
CA LEU A 445 14.97 23.34 13.06
C LEU A 445 13.79 24.32 13.09
N VAL A 446 14.10 25.60 13.28
CA VAL A 446 13.10 26.62 13.60
C VAL A 446 13.14 27.74 12.57
N ALA A 447 12.01 28.03 11.94
CA ALA A 447 11.83 29.24 11.14
C ALA A 447 11.77 30.47 12.06
N LYS A 448 12.60 31.49 11.79
CA LYS A 448 12.56 32.76 12.55
C LYS A 448 11.52 33.76 12.05
N GLY A 449 11.04 33.59 10.83
CA GLY A 449 10.04 34.45 10.21
C GLY A 449 9.06 33.67 9.36
N ASP A 450 8.11 34.39 8.78
CA ASP A 450 6.99 33.80 8.02
C ASP A 450 7.36 33.44 6.58
N ASN A 451 8.60 33.69 6.13
CA ASN A 451 9.02 33.47 4.74
C ASN A 451 10.17 32.46 4.60
N VAL A 452 10.28 31.50 5.52
CA VAL A 452 11.23 30.38 5.44
C VAL A 452 10.63 29.27 4.58
N ARG A 453 11.12 29.13 3.34
CA ARG A 453 10.52 28.22 2.35
C ARG A 453 11.54 27.30 1.72
N PHE A 454 11.26 26.01 1.69
CA PHE A 454 11.97 25.07 0.82
C PHE A 454 11.29 25.05 -0.54
N VAL A 455 12.03 25.43 -1.58
CA VAL A 455 11.56 25.45 -2.98
C VAL A 455 12.09 24.27 -3.81
N GLY A 456 12.76 23.33 -3.14
CA GLY A 456 13.21 22.05 -3.70
C GLY A 456 12.90 20.91 -2.74
N GLU A 457 12.96 19.67 -3.24
CA GLU A 457 12.61 18.47 -2.47
C GLU A 457 13.44 18.33 -1.19
N VAL A 458 12.76 18.00 -0.10
CA VAL A 458 13.37 17.75 1.21
C VAL A 458 13.25 16.27 1.55
N ILE A 459 14.39 15.60 1.70
CA ILE A 459 14.45 14.19 2.14
C ILE A 459 15.02 14.16 3.56
N HIS A 460 14.19 13.79 4.53
CA HIS A 460 14.55 13.71 5.95
C HIS A 460 14.82 12.25 6.37
N LYS A 461 16.11 11.89 6.50
CA LYS A 461 16.54 10.56 6.97
C LYS A 461 16.90 10.52 8.46
N ALA A 462 17.17 11.68 9.06
CA ALA A 462 17.62 11.77 10.45
C ALA A 462 16.54 11.40 11.48
N HIS A 463 17.00 11.11 12.69
CA HIS A 463 16.18 10.75 13.85
C HIS A 463 16.19 11.86 14.89
N TYR A 464 15.12 11.93 15.71
CA TYR A 464 15.05 12.84 16.85
C TYR A 464 15.25 14.31 16.49
N TRP A 465 14.49 14.78 15.50
CA TRP A 465 14.37 16.19 15.15
C TRP A 465 13.00 16.76 15.49
N HIS A 466 12.95 18.05 15.80
CA HIS A 466 11.74 18.85 15.89
C HIS A 466 11.81 20.03 14.91
N TYR A 467 10.91 20.01 13.92
CA TYR A 467 10.74 21.07 12.93
C TYR A 467 9.62 21.99 13.39
N THR A 468 9.79 23.32 13.28
CA THR A 468 8.75 24.31 13.60
C THR A 468 8.65 25.40 12.54
N GLY A 469 7.46 25.56 11.97
CA GLY A 469 7.09 26.74 11.17
C GLY A 469 7.66 26.77 9.75
N ILE A 470 7.86 25.61 9.12
CA ILE A 470 8.53 25.51 7.82
C ILE A 470 7.53 25.34 6.69
N GLU A 471 7.69 26.12 5.62
CA GLU A 471 6.96 25.98 4.36
C GLU A 471 7.79 25.18 3.34
N VAL A 472 7.13 24.32 2.57
CA VAL A 472 7.67 23.61 1.40
C VAL A 472 6.73 23.94 0.24
N SER A 473 7.21 24.76 -0.69
CA SER A 473 6.41 25.36 -1.75
C SER A 473 6.88 24.85 -3.12
N GLY A 474 5.99 24.19 -3.86
CA GLY A 474 6.33 23.65 -5.18
C GLY A 474 7.20 22.38 -5.13
N ALA A 475 7.32 21.76 -3.96
CA ALA A 475 8.23 20.65 -3.69
C ALA A 475 7.65 19.67 -2.65
N GLN A 476 8.28 18.49 -2.53
CA GLN A 476 7.86 17.44 -1.60
C GLN A 476 8.67 17.46 -0.31
N PHE A 477 8.05 17.01 0.78
CA PHE A 477 8.74 16.67 2.03
C PHE A 477 8.59 15.17 2.32
N ILE A 478 9.71 14.43 2.25
CA ILE A 478 9.74 12.97 2.37
C ILE A 478 10.51 12.55 3.62
N VAL A 479 9.88 11.79 4.51
CA VAL A 479 10.43 11.33 5.78
C VAL A 479 10.74 9.84 5.72
N HIS A 480 12.03 9.51 5.83
CA HIS A 480 12.55 8.16 6.07
C HIS A 480 12.97 7.95 7.54
N GLY A 481 13.24 9.06 8.25
CA GLY A 481 13.64 9.06 9.65
C GLY A 481 12.56 8.57 10.62
N SER A 482 12.93 8.49 11.89
CA SER A 482 12.06 8.01 12.98
C SER A 482 12.19 8.89 14.22
N HIS A 483 11.16 8.92 15.06
CA HIS A 483 11.11 9.73 16.27
C HIS A 483 11.22 11.25 16.03
N ASN A 484 10.73 11.73 14.89
CA ASN A 484 10.73 13.16 14.58
C ASN A 484 9.38 13.82 14.88
N THR A 485 9.40 15.10 15.21
CA THR A 485 8.22 15.95 15.32
C THR A 485 8.24 17.02 14.23
N PHE A 486 7.13 17.15 13.52
CA PHE A 486 6.95 18.16 12.48
C PHE A 486 5.76 19.02 12.87
N GLU A 487 6.04 20.23 13.37
CA GLU A 487 5.03 21.14 13.89
C GLU A 487 4.87 22.37 12.99
N LYS A 488 3.62 22.75 12.69
CA LYS A 488 3.32 23.93 11.84
C LYS A 488 4.04 23.89 10.50
N MET A 489 4.07 22.70 9.89
CA MET A 489 4.54 22.56 8.51
C MET A 489 3.46 23.01 7.54
N SER A 490 3.85 23.61 6.43
CA SER A 490 2.98 23.87 5.27
C SER A 490 3.62 23.24 4.03
N THR A 491 2.96 22.28 3.39
CA THR A 491 3.46 21.65 2.15
C THR A 491 2.43 21.82 1.02
N HIS A 492 2.78 22.54 -0.04
CA HIS A 492 1.81 22.84 -1.09
C HIS A 492 2.40 23.00 -2.48
N ASP A 493 1.51 22.92 -3.47
CA ASP A 493 1.84 23.01 -4.90
C ASP A 493 2.88 21.96 -5.33
N ALA A 494 3.00 20.86 -4.58
CA ALA A 494 4.00 19.83 -4.85
C ALA A 494 3.70 19.09 -6.17
N PRO A 495 4.75 18.65 -6.91
CA PRO A 495 4.59 17.91 -8.16
C PRO A 495 4.16 16.44 -7.97
N ASP A 496 3.94 16.03 -6.73
CA ASP A 496 3.39 14.76 -6.25
C ASP A 496 2.88 15.01 -4.81
N THR A 497 2.84 14.02 -3.92
CA THR A 497 2.39 14.14 -2.53
C THR A 497 3.17 15.23 -1.77
N GLY A 498 2.45 16.08 -1.03
CA GLY A 498 3.06 17.20 -0.30
C GLY A 498 3.95 16.75 0.86
N PHE A 499 3.41 15.96 1.78
CA PHE A 499 4.13 15.42 2.94
C PHE A 499 3.98 13.90 3.00
N GLN A 500 5.10 13.17 2.90
CA GLN A 500 5.10 11.72 2.85
C GLN A 500 6.02 11.09 3.91
N ILE A 501 5.48 10.19 4.73
CA ILE A 501 6.24 9.23 5.54
C ILE A 501 6.29 7.90 4.78
N THR A 502 7.49 7.42 4.49
CA THR A 502 7.72 6.17 3.75
C THR A 502 9.09 5.60 4.08
N SER A 503 9.40 4.40 3.61
CA SER A 503 10.77 3.87 3.71
C SER A 503 11.25 3.36 2.35
N PRO A 504 12.56 3.40 2.08
CA PRO A 504 13.11 2.78 0.88
C PRO A 504 12.80 1.28 0.85
N ALA A 505 12.80 0.70 -0.35
CA ALA A 505 12.69 -0.76 -0.49
C ALA A 505 13.91 -1.44 0.16
N GLU A 506 13.76 -2.71 0.54
CA GLU A 506 14.87 -3.59 0.97
C GLU A 506 15.59 -3.19 2.28
N VAL A 507 15.25 -2.08 2.95
CA VAL A 507 15.87 -1.67 4.23
C VAL A 507 15.51 -2.58 5.41
N GLY A 508 14.43 -3.36 5.29
CA GLY A 508 13.92 -4.24 6.34
C GLY A 508 12.96 -3.51 7.28
N LYS A 509 11.97 -4.24 7.79
CA LYS A 509 10.86 -3.69 8.58
C LYS A 509 11.32 -2.97 9.85
N ALA A 510 12.42 -3.42 10.46
CA ALA A 510 13.00 -2.80 11.64
C ALA A 510 13.52 -1.36 11.40
N LEU A 511 13.83 -1.00 10.15
CA LEU A 511 14.30 0.34 9.78
C LEU A 511 13.20 1.21 9.17
N TRP A 512 11.95 0.75 9.12
CA TRP A 512 10.88 1.56 8.56
C TRP A 512 10.62 2.81 9.41
N ALA A 513 10.36 3.94 8.74
CA ALA A 513 10.05 5.23 9.35
C ALA A 513 8.92 5.07 10.39
N SER A 514 9.24 5.31 11.65
CA SER A 514 8.38 5.00 12.80
C SER A 514 8.36 6.12 13.82
N TYR A 515 7.30 6.18 14.61
CA TYR A 515 7.14 7.10 15.74
C TYR A 515 7.34 8.58 15.39
N ASN A 516 7.02 8.98 14.15
CA ASN A 516 7.01 10.39 13.78
C ASN A 516 5.66 11.02 14.15
N THR A 517 5.68 12.27 14.59
CA THR A 517 4.47 13.03 14.93
C THR A 517 4.38 14.28 14.07
N VAL A 518 3.27 14.45 13.35
CA VAL A 518 2.98 15.66 12.56
C VAL A 518 1.85 16.42 13.26
N ILE A 519 2.07 17.70 13.56
CA ILE A 519 1.21 18.47 14.47
C ILE A 519 0.89 19.82 13.85
N ASP A 520 -0.38 20.25 13.93
CA ASP A 520 -0.82 21.60 13.54
C ASP A 520 -0.33 22.00 12.13
N SER A 521 -0.27 21.02 11.23
CA SER A 521 0.36 21.15 9.91
C SER A 521 -0.67 21.07 8.79
N GLU A 522 -0.34 21.65 7.65
CA GLU A 522 -1.23 21.80 6.52
C GLU A 522 -0.58 21.29 5.22
N SER A 523 -1.33 20.54 4.41
CA SER A 523 -0.90 20.18 3.06
C SER A 523 -1.99 20.32 2.01
N TYR A 524 -1.70 21.06 0.93
CA TYR A 524 -2.73 21.43 -0.02
C TYR A 524 -2.25 21.68 -1.45
N ASN A 525 -3.20 21.64 -2.38
CA ASN A 525 -2.99 21.98 -3.79
C ASN A 525 -1.90 21.17 -4.51
N ASN A 526 -1.54 20.01 -3.98
CA ASN A 526 -0.55 19.12 -4.59
C ASN A 526 -1.12 18.42 -5.83
N MET A 527 -0.30 18.26 -6.87
CA MET A 527 -0.77 17.66 -8.12
C MET A 527 0.37 17.01 -8.92
N ASP A 528 0.25 15.68 -9.10
CA ASP A 528 1.07 14.93 -10.03
C ASP A 528 0.54 15.03 -11.46
N LYS A 529 1.40 14.77 -12.44
CA LYS A 529 1.03 14.87 -13.86
C LYS A 529 -0.16 13.97 -14.24
N SER A 530 -0.30 12.81 -13.60
CA SER A 530 -1.43 11.91 -13.87
C SER A 530 -2.69 12.23 -13.05
N ARG A 531 -2.56 13.03 -11.99
CA ARG A 531 -3.63 13.48 -11.09
C ARG A 531 -4.32 12.33 -10.35
N ILE A 532 -3.54 11.31 -9.98
CA ILE A 532 -4.02 10.10 -9.32
C ILE A 532 -3.07 9.61 -8.22
N ASN A 533 -2.07 10.40 -7.84
CA ASN A 533 -1.08 10.01 -6.83
C ASN A 533 -0.78 11.09 -5.80
N ALA A 534 -0.97 12.38 -6.14
CA ALA A 534 -0.59 13.49 -5.27
C ALA A 534 -1.62 13.73 -4.16
N ASP A 535 -1.26 13.28 -2.96
CA ASP A 535 -2.02 13.51 -1.74
C ASP A 535 -1.56 14.77 -0.98
N GLY A 536 -2.31 15.16 0.04
CA GLY A 536 -1.81 16.09 1.04
C GLY A 536 -0.79 15.41 1.97
N PHE A 537 -1.30 14.52 2.82
CA PHE A 537 -0.48 13.69 3.71
C PHE A 537 -0.51 12.23 3.28
N ALA A 538 0.65 11.60 3.23
CA ALA A 538 0.73 10.16 3.06
C ALA A 538 1.62 9.52 4.13
N ALA A 539 1.13 8.43 4.71
CA ALA A 539 1.95 7.48 5.43
C ALA A 539 1.76 6.14 4.72
N LYS A 540 2.44 5.99 3.58
CA LYS A 540 2.24 4.89 2.63
C LYS A 540 3.54 4.21 2.23
N MET A 541 3.41 2.92 1.90
CA MET A 541 4.49 2.02 1.46
C MET A 541 5.67 1.91 2.44
N ARG A 542 5.73 0.80 3.20
CA ARG A 542 6.80 0.49 4.18
C ARG A 542 6.85 1.50 5.31
N VAL A 543 5.77 1.56 6.07
CA VAL A 543 5.61 2.49 7.21
C VAL A 543 5.74 1.70 8.51
N GLY A 544 6.59 2.18 9.42
CA GLY A 544 6.76 1.60 10.74
C GLY A 544 5.63 1.98 11.71
N GLU A 545 5.70 1.47 12.92
CA GLU A 545 4.67 1.71 13.95
C GLU A 545 4.68 3.16 14.47
N GLY A 546 3.55 3.59 15.03
CA GLY A 546 3.48 4.78 15.89
C GLY A 546 3.49 6.13 15.18
N ASN A 547 3.42 6.18 13.85
CA ASN A 547 3.29 7.44 13.13
C ASN A 547 1.93 8.09 13.41
N THR A 548 1.94 9.38 13.77
CA THR A 548 0.76 10.08 14.27
C THR A 548 0.59 11.46 13.62
N PHE A 549 -0.63 11.80 13.22
CA PHE A 549 -1.03 13.13 12.71
C PHE A 549 -2.05 13.76 13.66
N ILE A 550 -1.83 15.00 14.08
CA ILE A 550 -2.62 15.67 15.12
C ILE A 550 -2.97 17.08 14.66
N ARG A 551 -4.27 17.40 14.61
CA ARG A 551 -4.80 18.73 14.22
C ARG A 551 -4.27 19.21 12.86
N CYS A 552 -4.08 18.27 11.93
CA CYS A 552 -3.62 18.57 10.59
C CYS A 552 -4.77 18.93 9.65
N ILE A 553 -4.48 19.68 8.59
CA ILE A 553 -5.47 20.10 7.58
C ILE A 553 -4.98 19.69 6.19
N SER A 554 -5.81 18.98 5.43
CA SER A 554 -5.49 18.60 4.05
C SER A 554 -6.59 19.00 3.08
N HIS A 555 -6.25 19.70 2.00
CA HIS A 555 -7.27 20.16 1.06
C HIS A 555 -6.84 20.41 -0.37
N HIS A 556 -7.78 20.31 -1.30
CA HIS A 556 -7.57 20.64 -2.72
C HIS A 556 -6.39 19.88 -3.36
N ASN A 557 -6.01 18.73 -2.82
CA ASN A 557 -5.03 17.86 -3.45
C ASN A 557 -5.65 17.14 -4.66
N ALA A 558 -4.84 16.73 -5.62
CA ALA A 558 -5.33 16.11 -6.84
C ALA A 558 -5.90 14.71 -6.61
N ASP A 559 -5.28 13.90 -5.74
CA ASP A 559 -5.81 12.61 -5.30
C ASP A 559 -6.46 12.74 -3.92
N ASP A 560 -5.84 12.35 -2.80
CA ASP A 560 -6.52 12.33 -1.50
C ASP A 560 -6.03 13.36 -0.49
N GLY A 561 -6.84 13.56 0.56
CA GLY A 561 -6.40 14.30 1.74
C GLY A 561 -5.36 13.52 2.54
N TRP A 562 -5.67 12.25 2.82
CA TRP A 562 -4.78 11.27 3.46
C TRP A 562 -4.75 9.96 2.70
N ASP A 563 -3.55 9.42 2.46
CA ASP A 563 -3.35 8.08 1.90
C ASP A 563 -2.47 7.19 2.81
N LEU A 564 -3.06 6.09 3.30
CA LEU A 564 -2.40 5.05 4.10
C LEU A 564 -2.11 3.76 3.30
N PHE A 565 -2.00 3.87 1.98
CA PHE A 565 -1.81 2.73 1.08
C PHE A 565 -0.59 1.86 1.42
N ASN A 566 -0.76 0.55 1.28
CA ASN A 566 0.29 -0.44 1.39
C ASN A 566 0.15 -1.52 0.31
N LYS A 567 1.29 -2.15 0.00
CA LYS A 567 1.37 -3.24 -0.97
C LYS A 567 1.49 -4.57 -0.25
N VAL A 568 0.83 -5.60 -0.78
CA VAL A 568 0.94 -6.96 -0.23
C VAL A 568 2.38 -7.46 -0.20
N GLU A 569 3.21 -7.09 -1.19
CA GLU A 569 4.62 -7.53 -1.26
C GLU A 569 5.46 -7.03 -0.08
N ASP A 570 5.21 -5.80 0.40
CA ASP A 570 5.91 -5.22 1.54
C ASP A 570 5.42 -5.85 2.87
N GLY A 571 4.19 -6.39 2.88
CA GLY A 571 3.49 -6.81 4.09
C GLY A 571 2.75 -5.65 4.78
N PRO A 572 2.13 -5.91 5.96
CA PRO A 572 1.36 -4.88 6.65
C PRO A 572 2.27 -3.75 7.16
N ASN A 573 1.86 -2.52 6.87
CA ASN A 573 2.37 -1.31 7.51
C ASN A 573 2.08 -1.34 9.01
N GLY A 574 2.81 -0.53 9.77
CA GLY A 574 2.47 -0.21 11.15
C GLY A 574 1.21 0.64 11.25
N ALA A 575 0.60 0.63 12.43
CA ALA A 575 -0.61 1.39 12.70
C ALA A 575 -0.32 2.89 12.72
N VAL A 576 -1.01 3.62 11.84
CA VAL A 576 -1.07 5.09 11.81
C VAL A 576 -2.26 5.60 12.62
N THR A 577 -2.03 6.66 13.39
CA THR A 577 -3.05 7.35 14.19
C THR A 577 -3.31 8.77 13.66
N ILE A 578 -4.57 9.12 13.43
CA ILE A 578 -5.00 10.45 12.96
C ILE A 578 -5.97 11.03 13.97
N LEU A 579 -5.63 12.18 14.55
CA LEU A 579 -6.39 12.84 15.61
C LEU A 579 -6.76 14.26 15.20
N ASP A 580 -7.98 14.65 15.51
CA ASP A 580 -8.46 16.02 15.46
C ASP A 580 -8.27 16.73 14.10
N SER A 581 -8.14 16.00 13.00
CA SER A 581 -7.72 16.54 11.70
C SER A 581 -8.91 16.87 10.78
N ILE A 582 -8.66 17.66 9.73
CA ILE A 582 -9.66 18.10 8.75
C ILE A 582 -9.21 17.76 7.34
N SER A 583 -10.07 17.11 6.56
CA SER A 583 -9.87 16.84 5.14
C SER A 583 -11.01 17.44 4.31
N PHE A 584 -10.73 18.37 3.40
CA PHE A 584 -11.78 18.97 2.58
C PHE A 584 -11.42 19.24 1.13
N MET A 585 -12.41 19.16 0.25
CA MET A 585 -12.28 19.49 -1.18
C MET A 585 -11.11 18.80 -1.91
N ASN A 586 -10.63 17.64 -1.45
CA ASN A 586 -9.66 16.84 -2.20
C ASN A 586 -10.30 16.28 -3.48
N GLY A 587 -9.49 16.07 -4.53
CA GLY A 587 -9.93 15.84 -5.91
C GLY A 587 -10.43 17.10 -6.64
N GLN A 588 -10.23 18.29 -6.05
CA GLN A 588 -10.63 19.59 -6.61
C GLN A 588 -9.48 20.59 -6.47
N ASN A 589 -8.41 20.40 -7.25
CA ASN A 589 -7.23 21.27 -7.19
C ASN A 589 -7.56 22.73 -7.55
N LEU A 590 -6.96 23.71 -6.84
CA LEU A 590 -7.27 25.14 -7.00
C LEU A 590 -6.87 25.67 -8.40
N GLY A 591 -5.80 25.12 -8.96
CA GLY A 591 -5.29 25.53 -10.28
C GLY A 591 -5.94 24.78 -11.44
N TYR A 592 -6.76 23.77 -11.17
CA TYR A 592 -7.24 22.87 -12.20
C TYR A 592 -8.70 22.44 -11.97
N PRO A 593 -9.64 22.79 -12.88
CA PRO A 593 -11.03 22.42 -12.72
C PRO A 593 -11.19 20.90 -12.78
N ASN A 594 -11.93 20.35 -11.82
CA ASN A 594 -12.28 18.94 -11.80
C ASN A 594 -12.98 18.55 -13.13
N GLN A 595 -12.39 17.61 -13.86
CA GLN A 595 -12.91 17.13 -15.16
C GLN A 595 -13.92 15.98 -15.02
N GLY A 596 -14.40 15.72 -13.80
CA GLY A 596 -15.17 14.54 -13.45
C GLY A 596 -14.26 13.36 -13.11
N GLY A 597 -14.84 12.33 -12.49
CA GLY A 597 -14.12 11.15 -12.01
C GLY A 597 -14.39 10.83 -10.54
N THR A 598 -13.89 9.69 -10.10
CA THR A 598 -13.97 9.18 -8.72
C THR A 598 -12.57 9.15 -8.11
N ILE A 599 -12.07 10.33 -7.78
CA ILE A 599 -10.81 10.60 -7.07
C ILE A 599 -11.09 11.71 -6.06
N GLY A 600 -10.29 11.86 -4.99
CA GLY A 600 -10.60 12.85 -3.95
C GLY A 600 -11.16 12.26 -2.68
N ASN A 601 -10.54 11.25 -2.08
CA ASN A 601 -10.96 10.79 -0.75
C ASN A 601 -10.52 11.80 0.31
N GLY A 602 -11.32 11.92 1.37
CA GLY A 602 -10.94 12.66 2.57
C GLY A 602 -9.84 11.92 3.32
N PHE A 603 -10.15 10.70 3.78
CA PHE A 603 -9.25 9.81 4.51
C PHE A 603 -9.29 8.39 3.92
N LYS A 604 -8.24 7.99 3.19
CA LYS A 604 -8.04 6.64 2.63
C LYS A 604 -7.23 5.79 3.62
N LEU A 605 -7.91 4.89 4.34
CA LEU A 605 -7.39 4.21 5.54
C LEU A 605 -6.80 2.81 5.27
N GLY A 606 -6.15 2.62 4.12
CA GLY A 606 -5.34 1.44 3.84
C GLY A 606 -5.20 1.10 2.36
N GLY A 607 -4.91 -0.15 2.04
CA GLY A 607 -4.71 -0.61 0.67
C GLY A 607 -4.62 -2.14 0.52
N GLU A 608 -4.86 -2.59 -0.72
CA GLU A 608 -4.63 -3.97 -1.21
C GLU A 608 -5.07 -5.14 -0.31
N GLY A 609 -6.12 -5.00 0.50
CA GLY A 609 -6.64 -6.12 1.29
C GLY A 609 -5.85 -6.41 2.56
N LEU A 610 -4.79 -5.64 2.87
CA LEU A 610 -3.93 -5.92 4.01
C LEU A 610 -4.55 -5.40 5.33
N PRO A 611 -4.73 -6.26 6.34
CA PRO A 611 -5.27 -5.84 7.64
C PRO A 611 -4.27 -4.99 8.41
N VAL A 612 -4.59 -3.71 8.64
CA VAL A 612 -3.81 -2.80 9.48
C VAL A 612 -4.75 -2.03 10.43
N PRO A 613 -4.51 -2.02 11.75
CA PRO A 613 -5.44 -1.46 12.73
C PRO A 613 -5.24 0.06 12.90
N HIS A 614 -5.47 0.83 11.83
CA HIS A 614 -5.40 2.29 11.88
C HIS A 614 -6.44 2.89 12.85
N VAL A 615 -6.12 4.07 13.38
CA VAL A 615 -6.96 4.80 14.33
C VAL A 615 -7.25 6.19 13.77
N ILE A 616 -8.52 6.57 13.71
CA ILE A 616 -8.94 7.92 13.37
C ILE A 616 -10.01 8.42 14.33
N LYS A 617 -9.73 9.56 14.96
CA LYS A 617 -10.62 10.16 15.97
C LYS A 617 -10.84 11.64 15.77
N ASN A 618 -12.02 12.10 16.17
CA ASN A 618 -12.37 13.53 16.26
C ASN A 618 -12.16 14.30 14.93
N SER A 619 -12.22 13.62 13.79
CA SER A 619 -11.80 14.21 12.51
C SER A 619 -13.00 14.59 11.63
N LEU A 620 -12.80 15.56 10.74
CA LEU A 620 -13.82 16.09 9.82
C LEU A 620 -13.44 15.80 8.37
N ALA A 621 -14.31 15.14 7.61
CA ALA A 621 -14.24 15.06 6.15
C ALA A 621 -15.36 15.92 5.53
N PHE A 622 -15.02 16.91 4.70
CA PHE A 622 -15.99 17.87 4.19
C PHE A 622 -15.85 18.11 2.67
N ALA A 623 -16.92 17.90 1.92
CA ALA A 623 -17.01 18.27 0.50
C ALA A 623 -15.86 17.74 -0.40
N ASN A 624 -15.29 16.56 -0.08
CA ASN A 624 -14.31 15.91 -0.94
C ASN A 624 -15.00 15.34 -2.20
N ASN A 625 -14.26 15.22 -3.31
CA ASN A 625 -14.80 14.80 -4.60
C ASN A 625 -15.07 13.28 -4.71
N MET A 626 -14.66 12.50 -3.71
CA MET A 626 -14.99 11.08 -3.60
C MET A 626 -15.57 10.76 -2.22
N ASP A 627 -14.91 9.90 -1.44
CA ASP A 627 -15.42 9.39 -0.18
C ASP A 627 -14.86 10.21 1.00
N GLY A 628 -15.66 10.45 2.04
CA GLY A 628 -15.18 11.13 3.24
C GLY A 628 -14.17 10.28 4.00
N PHE A 629 -14.62 9.14 4.50
CA PHE A 629 -13.79 8.12 5.16
C PHE A 629 -13.96 6.79 4.43
N THR A 630 -12.85 6.14 4.04
CA THR A 630 -12.88 4.87 3.31
C THR A 630 -11.84 3.90 3.84
N ASP A 631 -12.22 2.63 4.00
CA ASP A 631 -11.27 1.56 4.39
C ASP A 631 -10.22 1.29 3.30
N ASN A 632 -10.52 1.67 2.06
CA ASN A 632 -9.76 1.33 0.86
C ASN A 632 -9.27 -0.13 0.86
N PHE A 633 -10.21 -1.05 1.13
CA PHE A 633 -9.99 -2.49 1.20
C PHE A 633 -9.12 -2.95 2.38
N ASN A 634 -8.93 -2.17 3.44
CA ASN A 634 -8.30 -2.64 4.67
C ASN A 634 -9.30 -3.41 5.56
N PRO A 635 -9.17 -4.74 5.70
CA PRO A 635 -10.08 -5.54 6.53
C PRO A 635 -9.72 -5.51 8.03
N GLY A 636 -8.74 -4.71 8.44
CA GLY A 636 -8.18 -4.71 9.79
C GLY A 636 -9.12 -4.21 10.89
N THR A 637 -8.67 -4.33 12.13
CA THR A 637 -9.40 -3.84 13.31
C THR A 637 -9.27 -2.32 13.46
N LEU A 638 -9.84 -1.57 12.52
CA LEU A 638 -9.85 -0.11 12.51
C LEU A 638 -10.57 0.47 13.74
N THR A 639 -10.08 1.59 14.27
CA THR A 639 -10.82 2.39 15.26
C THR A 639 -11.28 3.69 14.60
N VAL A 640 -12.59 3.85 14.45
CA VAL A 640 -13.22 5.02 13.82
C VAL A 640 -14.17 5.64 14.82
N GLU A 641 -13.73 6.70 15.49
CA GLU A 641 -14.41 7.23 16.67
C GLU A 641 -14.66 8.73 16.58
N ASN A 642 -15.88 9.15 16.90
CA ASN A 642 -16.27 10.55 17.02
C ASN A 642 -15.85 11.36 15.78
N ASN A 643 -16.07 10.85 14.57
CA ASN A 643 -15.77 11.59 13.34
C ASN A 643 -17.04 12.22 12.75
N ALA A 644 -16.86 13.24 11.93
CA ALA A 644 -17.95 13.86 11.17
C ALA A 644 -17.62 13.87 9.68
N SER A 645 -18.58 13.46 8.85
CA SER A 645 -18.45 13.45 7.39
C SER A 645 -19.62 14.19 6.78
N ILE A 646 -19.34 15.24 6.02
CA ILE A 646 -20.35 16.20 5.54
C ILE A 646 -20.18 16.44 4.05
N ASP A 647 -21.26 16.24 3.28
CA ASP A 647 -21.35 16.67 1.88
C ASP A 647 -20.25 16.12 0.93
N ASN A 648 -19.66 14.95 1.21
CA ASN A 648 -18.72 14.33 0.26
C ASN A 648 -19.47 13.79 -0.97
N LYS A 649 -18.84 13.88 -2.15
CA LYS A 649 -19.51 13.66 -3.44
C LYS A 649 -20.09 12.25 -3.59
N ARG A 650 -19.37 11.23 -3.14
CA ARG A 650 -19.77 9.83 -3.23
C ARG A 650 -20.28 9.35 -1.88
N PHE A 651 -19.51 8.64 -1.07
CA PHE A 651 -19.90 8.21 0.27
C PHE A 651 -19.39 9.19 1.33
N ASN A 652 -20.14 9.39 2.42
CA ASN A 652 -19.57 10.04 3.60
C ASN A 652 -18.72 9.01 4.39
N TYR A 653 -19.22 7.78 4.51
CA TYR A 653 -18.50 6.62 5.07
C TYR A 653 -18.62 5.41 4.13
N LEU A 654 -17.48 4.83 3.76
CA LEU A 654 -17.36 3.60 2.96
C LEU A 654 -16.43 2.58 3.63
N PHE A 655 -17.02 1.66 4.38
CA PHE A 655 -16.35 0.54 5.03
C PHE A 655 -17.01 -0.76 4.53
N ARG A 656 -16.36 -1.38 3.56
CA ARG A 656 -16.87 -2.50 2.75
C ARG A 656 -16.92 -3.76 3.60
N LEU A 657 -17.84 -4.68 3.33
CA LEU A 657 -17.86 -5.96 4.03
C LEU A 657 -16.66 -6.80 3.58
N SER A 658 -15.72 -7.05 4.48
CA SER A 658 -14.58 -7.92 4.19
C SER A 658 -15.03 -9.36 3.93
N PRO A 659 -14.54 -10.02 2.87
CA PRO A 659 -14.72 -11.45 2.68
C PRO A 659 -13.97 -12.28 3.74
N TYR A 660 -13.10 -11.68 4.54
CA TYR A 660 -12.28 -12.33 5.55
C TYR A 660 -12.78 -12.07 6.97
N SER A 661 -14.02 -11.60 7.11
CA SER A 661 -14.63 -11.20 8.39
C SER A 661 -14.78 -12.34 9.41
N ASP A 662 -14.82 -13.60 8.96
CA ASP A 662 -14.81 -14.77 9.84
C ASP A 662 -13.44 -14.96 10.52
N GLU A 663 -12.37 -14.45 9.92
CA GLU A 663 -10.98 -14.58 10.39
C GLU A 663 -10.47 -13.28 11.04
N ILE A 664 -10.91 -12.12 10.53
CA ILE A 664 -10.48 -10.79 10.95
C ILE A 664 -11.70 -9.96 11.33
N LYS A 665 -11.76 -9.56 12.61
CA LYS A 665 -12.83 -8.71 13.12
C LYS A 665 -12.69 -7.29 12.57
N GLN A 666 -13.68 -6.82 11.83
CA GLN A 666 -13.60 -5.54 11.14
C GLN A 666 -13.93 -4.34 12.06
N GLY A 667 -12.99 -3.93 12.90
CA GLY A 667 -12.97 -2.63 13.57
C GLY A 667 -14.11 -2.29 14.55
N THR A 668 -14.01 -1.10 15.15
CA THR A 668 -14.99 -0.53 16.09
C THR A 668 -15.32 0.91 15.70
N PHE A 669 -16.61 1.17 15.56
CA PHE A 669 -17.17 2.44 15.09
C PHE A 669 -18.04 3.03 16.18
N THR A 670 -17.68 4.20 16.67
CA THR A 670 -18.31 4.84 17.84
C THR A 670 -18.58 6.31 17.55
N HIS A 671 -19.80 6.78 17.83
CA HIS A 671 -20.16 8.22 17.79
C HIS A 671 -19.87 8.95 16.46
N ASN A 672 -19.79 8.24 15.32
CA ASN A 672 -19.56 8.87 14.03
C ASN A 672 -20.83 9.50 13.48
N THR A 673 -20.70 10.64 12.81
CA THR A 673 -21.81 11.41 12.25
C THR A 673 -21.65 11.64 10.76
N SER A 674 -22.72 11.43 9.99
CA SER A 674 -22.80 11.67 8.55
C SER A 674 -23.94 12.63 8.24
N LEU A 675 -23.65 13.72 7.53
CA LEU A 675 -24.62 14.77 7.18
C LEU A 675 -24.55 15.13 5.70
N ARG A 676 -25.69 15.52 5.13
CA ARG A 676 -25.79 16.10 3.79
C ARG A 676 -26.68 17.33 3.81
N PHE A 677 -26.18 18.44 3.28
CA PHE A 677 -26.86 19.73 3.22
C PHE A 677 -26.94 20.28 1.80
N TYR A 678 -25.79 20.39 1.14
CA TYR A 678 -25.68 21.07 -0.15
C TYR A 678 -25.21 20.14 -1.27
N GLN A 679 -24.44 19.10 -0.96
CA GLN A 679 -23.97 18.15 -1.95
C GLN A 679 -24.96 17.00 -2.11
N LYS A 680 -25.60 16.93 -3.28
CA LYS A 680 -26.38 15.76 -3.67
C LYS A 680 -25.45 14.58 -3.92
N SER A 681 -25.84 13.43 -3.41
CA SER A 681 -25.26 12.12 -3.71
C SER A 681 -26.39 11.11 -3.86
N GLN A 682 -26.18 10.11 -4.71
CA GLN A 682 -27.08 8.95 -4.81
C GLN A 682 -26.71 7.85 -3.81
N TYR A 683 -25.61 8.02 -3.07
CA TYR A 683 -25.04 7.00 -2.20
C TYR A 683 -25.35 7.28 -0.73
N ASP A 684 -25.96 6.28 -0.10
CA ASP A 684 -26.05 6.10 1.35
C ASP A 684 -24.75 5.52 1.89
N ASP A 685 -24.45 5.77 3.16
CA ASP A 685 -23.27 5.22 3.81
C ASP A 685 -23.31 3.69 3.85
N SER A 686 -22.18 3.07 3.57
CA SER A 686 -21.97 1.63 3.66
C SER A 686 -20.94 1.37 4.73
N VAL A 687 -21.36 0.85 5.88
CA VAL A 687 -20.49 0.64 7.04
C VAL A 687 -20.65 -0.76 7.57
N ASN A 688 -19.59 -1.55 7.42
CA ASN A 688 -19.48 -2.88 8.00
C ASN A 688 -18.47 -2.84 9.13
N SER A 689 -18.87 -3.35 10.30
CA SER A 689 -18.02 -3.38 11.47
C SER A 689 -18.35 -4.53 12.41
N GLU A 690 -17.37 -4.94 13.23
CA GLU A 690 -17.60 -5.87 14.34
C GLU A 690 -18.40 -5.20 15.46
N LYS A 691 -18.13 -3.91 15.74
CA LYS A 691 -18.86 -3.12 16.73
C LYS A 691 -19.26 -1.78 16.16
N SER A 692 -20.54 -1.45 16.27
CA SER A 692 -21.13 -0.17 15.92
C SER A 692 -21.93 0.35 17.12
N ILE A 693 -21.58 1.50 17.66
CA ILE A 693 -22.16 2.08 18.88
C ILE A 693 -22.43 3.57 18.62
N ASP A 694 -23.66 4.01 18.86
CA ASP A 694 -24.07 5.42 18.84
C ASP A 694 -23.69 6.20 17.56
N ASN A 695 -23.57 5.52 16.42
CA ASN A 695 -23.30 6.16 15.13
C ASN A 695 -24.60 6.74 14.52
N ALA A 696 -24.40 7.75 13.68
CA ALA A 696 -25.41 8.46 12.91
C ALA A 696 -25.03 8.48 11.42
N PHE A 697 -25.47 7.48 10.66
CA PHE A 697 -25.11 7.29 9.25
C PHE A 697 -26.21 7.74 8.31
N TYR A 698 -25.85 8.20 7.11
CA TYR A 698 -26.80 8.68 6.11
C TYR A 698 -27.40 7.50 5.32
N GLN A 699 -28.71 7.30 5.44
CA GLN A 699 -29.47 6.20 4.84
C GLN A 699 -30.87 6.67 4.43
N ASP A 700 -31.35 6.26 3.26
CA ASP A 700 -32.68 6.62 2.72
C ASP A 700 -32.91 8.16 2.67
N GLY A 701 -31.88 8.91 2.29
CA GLY A 701 -31.98 10.35 2.11
C GLY A 701 -31.92 11.19 3.41
N LYS A 702 -31.66 10.56 4.57
CA LYS A 702 -31.55 11.25 5.86
C LYS A 702 -30.49 10.60 6.77
N THR A 703 -29.99 11.36 7.75
CA THR A 703 -29.15 10.79 8.81
C THR A 703 -29.99 9.95 9.76
N GLN A 704 -29.63 8.69 9.94
CA GLN A 704 -30.26 7.72 10.84
C GLN A 704 -29.31 7.41 12.01
N PHE A 705 -29.84 7.48 13.23
CA PHE A 705 -29.09 7.23 14.45
C PHE A 705 -29.42 5.84 14.98
N SER A 706 -28.39 5.16 15.51
CA SER A 706 -28.51 3.80 16.04
C SER A 706 -29.55 3.63 17.16
N ASP A 707 -29.81 4.67 17.95
CA ASP A 707 -30.71 4.63 19.13
C ASP A 707 -32.01 5.44 18.97
N ASN A 708 -32.47 5.74 17.74
CA ASN A 708 -33.60 6.65 17.47
C ASN A 708 -33.46 8.08 18.05
N ASN A 709 -32.33 8.42 18.67
CA ASN A 709 -31.99 9.78 19.05
C ASN A 709 -31.84 10.64 17.79
N THR A 710 -32.28 11.89 17.81
CA THR A 710 -32.02 12.83 16.70
C THR A 710 -31.07 13.91 17.18
N MET A 711 -30.25 14.42 16.25
CA MET A 711 -29.45 15.61 16.54
C MET A 711 -30.36 16.80 16.83
N ASP A 712 -29.98 17.62 17.81
CA ASP A 712 -30.70 18.86 18.14
C ASP A 712 -30.91 19.70 16.87
N ALA A 713 -32.16 20.06 16.57
CA ALA A 713 -32.52 20.84 15.40
C ALA A 713 -31.76 22.18 15.33
N LYS A 714 -31.47 22.80 16.48
CA LYS A 714 -30.66 24.04 16.51
C LYS A 714 -29.21 23.78 16.13
N LEU A 715 -28.63 22.65 16.55
CA LEU A 715 -27.30 22.24 16.14
C LEU A 715 -27.26 21.94 14.64
N LEU A 716 -28.25 21.22 14.12
CA LEU A 716 -28.36 20.90 12.70
C LEU A 716 -28.43 22.16 11.83
N GLU A 717 -29.25 23.15 12.19
CA GLU A 717 -29.33 24.42 11.46
C GLU A 717 -28.04 25.23 11.54
N LYS A 718 -27.33 25.19 12.69
CA LYS A 718 -25.99 25.80 12.81
C LYS A 718 -24.97 25.15 11.89
N LEU A 719 -24.94 23.80 11.84
CA LEU A 719 -24.05 23.05 10.96
C LEU A 719 -24.37 23.31 9.49
N LYS A 720 -25.66 23.29 9.12
CA LYS A 720 -26.11 23.63 7.77
C LYS A 720 -25.67 25.03 7.38
N ALA A 721 -25.89 26.03 8.24
CA ALA A 721 -25.44 27.39 7.96
C ALA A 721 -23.91 27.52 7.88
N ALA A 722 -23.16 26.67 8.60
CA ALA A 722 -21.69 26.63 8.55
C ALA A 722 -21.13 25.88 7.33
N ALA A 723 -21.87 24.92 6.76
CA ALA A 723 -21.43 24.09 5.65
C ALA A 723 -21.60 24.74 4.26
N LYS A 724 -22.14 25.96 4.18
CA LYS A 724 -22.37 26.63 2.91
C LYS A 724 -21.07 27.24 2.38
N ILE A 725 -20.43 26.56 1.44
CA ILE A 725 -19.17 26.99 0.82
C ILE A 725 -19.35 28.34 0.10
N ASP A 726 -18.46 29.29 0.42
CA ASP A 726 -18.27 30.53 -0.35
C ASP A 726 -17.19 30.34 -1.42
N GLU A 727 -17.65 30.04 -2.64
CA GLU A 727 -16.80 29.84 -3.83
C GLU A 727 -16.04 31.11 -4.26
N SER A 728 -16.35 32.29 -3.69
CA SER A 728 -15.64 33.54 -4.00
C SER A 728 -14.34 33.72 -3.22
N GLN A 729 -14.09 32.89 -2.20
CA GLN A 729 -12.86 32.93 -1.41
C GLN A 729 -11.65 32.38 -2.19
N LYS A 730 -10.44 32.84 -1.82
CA LYS A 730 -9.18 32.33 -2.41
C LYS A 730 -8.99 30.83 -2.19
N ILE A 731 -9.42 30.33 -1.04
CA ILE A 731 -9.42 28.92 -0.68
C ILE A 731 -10.87 28.58 -0.28
N PRO A 732 -11.74 28.25 -1.24
CA PRO A 732 -13.13 27.87 -0.97
C PRO A 732 -13.21 26.76 0.08
N GLY A 733 -14.22 26.82 0.96
CA GLY A 733 -14.50 25.77 1.95
C GLY A 733 -13.62 25.80 3.20
N ARG A 734 -12.51 26.55 3.22
CA ARG A 734 -11.61 26.61 4.40
C ARG A 734 -12.31 27.17 5.64
N ALA A 735 -12.93 28.34 5.51
CA ALA A 735 -13.58 29.01 6.63
C ALA A 735 -14.74 28.15 7.17
N GLU A 736 -15.48 27.50 6.27
CA GLU A 736 -16.56 26.59 6.58
C GLU A 736 -16.06 25.35 7.31
N ALA A 737 -14.97 24.72 6.84
CA ALA A 737 -14.39 23.53 7.46
C ALA A 737 -13.92 23.82 8.91
N LEU A 738 -13.23 24.94 9.14
CA LEU A 738 -12.80 25.37 10.47
C LEU A 738 -14.00 25.65 11.38
N LYS A 739 -15.01 26.36 10.88
CA LYS A 739 -16.23 26.65 11.64
C LYS A 739 -17.02 25.39 11.98
N LEU A 740 -17.10 24.42 11.07
CA LEU A 740 -17.72 23.12 11.30
C LEU A 740 -16.98 22.35 12.40
N LYS A 741 -15.65 22.29 12.30
CA LYS A 741 -14.79 21.67 13.32
C LYS A 741 -15.07 22.27 14.71
N ASP A 742 -15.11 23.60 14.81
CA ASP A 742 -15.40 24.34 16.05
C ASP A 742 -16.80 24.09 16.60
N ILE A 743 -17.78 23.70 15.78
CA ILE A 743 -19.13 23.40 16.25
C ILE A 743 -19.22 21.95 16.75
N LEU A 744 -18.53 21.03 16.07
CA LEU A 744 -18.66 19.58 16.28
C LEU A 744 -17.83 19.03 17.44
N PHE A 745 -16.65 19.60 17.71
CA PHE A 745 -15.66 19.00 18.60
C PHE A 745 -15.28 19.89 19.79
N LYS A 746 -16.26 20.62 20.33
CA LYS A 746 -16.08 21.55 21.45
C LYS A 746 -16.11 20.89 22.82
#